data_AF-A0A2M7KQH4-F1
#
_entry.id   AF-A0A2M7KQH4-F1
#
_cell.length_a   1.000
_cell.length_b   1.000
_cell.length_c   1.000
_cell.angle_alpha   90.00
_cell.angle_beta   90.00
_cell.angle_gamma   90.00
#
_symmetry.space_group_name_H-M   'P 1'
#
loop_
_entity.id
_entity.type
_entity.pdbx_description
1 polymer ?
#
loop_
_entity_poly.entity_id
_entity_poly.type
_entity_poly.pdbx_seq_one_letter_code
_entity_poly.pdbx_strand_id
1 'polypeptide(L)'
;MPILNYTDQRTPKGRLVVLGIYASLIVGGLAMVYPFMVTLTGSVSNAFDYERRDWVPRWIWSREDRFMRVLVTHFPPEHRGALRQMRMYFEGVPEDWQMWLQIGDDRKGSDAWARKQLARLADPAERKHLEAMTADYSAFNADWDVRESVLAYDQRYVSPFLRHRYKDLATFNKRWEVSVDDFSQINASEWSGEPIDQASYVPLADVRYQDLLDFRRDYRRNRFHPYLKGAPAAYLRPASLRFLWEDYVAANATVPQSAIRNPQSLPFPVPADAPPGLRALWLKFLQTDFPVRHFGIEVTPARQAAFQTFLQERFRNLSYLNSVLETSATTWDEVTLTPTCPNMPLATVWMDFVRSEVPVEERSLRDTLPELAFQRFALERHRSLAAINEAYGFKLTSLQQLRVPFGEALLVTFAQRERAFVADLLAGNYRTVFDYLVHRGRAIPNTIILVALALLITLTVNPLAAYALSRFRLRSTERIIVFCLATMAFPAAVAAIPGFLLLRDLGLLNTFAALVLPGAANGMSIFLLKGFFDSLPQELYEAAAIDGAPEYQVFWRISLPLVKPILAVNMLNAFIAAYNGWEWAIIVCQDKKMWTVAVWTYQFYQTLGSQPYIVMAAFIANSLPVLIVFLACQKIILRGIILPQMK
;
A
#
# COMPACT_ATOMS: atom_id res chain seq x y z
N MET A 1 35.21 -31.89 -16.30
CA MET A 1 36.35 -31.60 -17.20
C MET A 1 36.42 -30.09 -17.39
N PRO A 2 37.60 -29.45 -17.25
CA PRO A 2 37.75 -28.08 -17.73
C PRO A 2 37.47 -28.07 -19.24
N ILE A 3 36.71 -27.07 -19.71
CA ILE A 3 36.30 -26.94 -21.13
C ILE A 3 37.53 -26.79 -22.05
N LEU A 4 38.66 -26.37 -21.50
CA LEU A 4 39.95 -26.22 -22.19
C LEU A 4 41.08 -26.87 -21.37
N ASN A 5 41.97 -27.59 -22.04
CA ASN A 5 43.20 -28.10 -21.45
C ASN A 5 44.11 -26.95 -20.97
N TYR A 6 44.93 -27.21 -19.95
CA TYR A 6 45.79 -26.20 -19.32
C TYR A 6 46.78 -25.54 -20.31
N THR A 7 47.25 -26.29 -21.30
CA THR A 7 48.08 -25.80 -22.41
C THR A 7 47.31 -24.85 -23.32
N ASP A 8 46.07 -25.18 -23.67
CA ASP A 8 45.25 -24.37 -24.58
C ASP A 8 44.86 -23.03 -23.96
N GLN A 9 44.64 -22.97 -22.65
CA GLN A 9 44.34 -21.72 -21.92
C GLN A 9 45.43 -20.65 -22.05
N ARG A 10 46.69 -21.04 -22.35
CA ARG A 10 47.81 -20.10 -22.51
C ARG A 10 47.93 -19.54 -23.93
N THR A 11 47.30 -20.17 -24.91
CA THR A 11 47.29 -19.69 -26.30
C THR A 11 46.43 -18.42 -26.43
N PRO A 12 46.71 -17.53 -27.40
CA PRO A 12 45.88 -16.35 -27.63
C PRO A 12 44.42 -16.71 -27.95
N LYS A 13 44.18 -17.81 -28.67
CA LYS A 13 42.85 -18.35 -28.94
C LYS A 13 42.14 -18.83 -27.66
N GLY A 14 42.82 -19.58 -26.81
CA GLY A 14 42.26 -20.04 -25.54
C GLY A 14 41.98 -18.89 -24.57
N ARG A 15 42.86 -17.87 -24.50
CA ARG A 15 42.60 -16.65 -23.73
C ARG A 15 41.36 -15.90 -24.23
N LEU A 16 41.16 -15.81 -25.55
CA LEU A 16 39.95 -15.23 -26.16
C LEU A 16 38.69 -16.00 -25.78
N VAL A 17 38.72 -17.34 -25.82
CA VAL A 17 37.57 -18.17 -25.42
C VAL A 17 37.25 -17.99 -23.94
N VAL A 18 38.26 -18.03 -23.07
CA VAL A 18 38.09 -17.80 -21.62
C VAL A 18 37.53 -16.40 -21.35
N LEU A 19 38.04 -15.38 -22.03
CA LEU A 19 37.54 -14.01 -21.91
C LEU A 19 36.09 -13.91 -22.40
N GLY A 20 35.72 -14.61 -23.48
CA GLY A 20 34.34 -14.70 -23.97
C GLY A 20 33.41 -15.38 -22.97
N ILE A 21 33.87 -16.44 -22.28
CA ILE A 21 33.11 -17.11 -21.20
C ILE A 21 32.90 -16.14 -20.03
N TYR A 22 33.96 -15.47 -19.55
CA TYR A 22 33.83 -14.50 -18.46
C TYR A 22 32.94 -13.32 -18.84
N ALA A 23 33.07 -12.79 -20.06
CA ALA A 23 32.19 -11.73 -20.55
C ALA A 23 30.72 -12.17 -20.54
N SER A 24 30.43 -13.39 -21.03
CA SER A 24 29.08 -13.96 -21.00
C SER A 24 28.55 -14.14 -19.58
N LEU A 25 29.39 -14.61 -18.65
CA LEU A 25 29.02 -14.77 -17.24
C LEU A 25 28.78 -13.42 -16.55
N ILE A 26 29.59 -12.40 -16.86
CA ILE A 26 29.41 -11.04 -16.33
C ILE A 26 28.11 -10.43 -16.86
N VAL A 27 27.84 -10.54 -18.16
CA VAL A 27 26.59 -10.07 -18.77
C VAL A 27 25.39 -10.79 -18.16
N GLY A 28 25.46 -12.13 -18.03
CA GLY A 28 24.44 -12.92 -17.36
C GLY A 28 24.22 -12.51 -15.91
N GLY A 29 25.30 -12.27 -15.16
CA GLY A 29 25.24 -11.76 -13.78
C GLY A 29 24.59 -10.38 -13.69
N LEU A 30 24.98 -9.44 -14.55
CA LEU A 30 24.39 -8.10 -14.60
C LEU A 30 22.90 -8.14 -14.96
N ALA A 31 22.51 -9.00 -15.90
CA ALA A 31 21.11 -9.20 -16.29
C ALA A 31 20.23 -9.74 -15.15
N MET A 32 20.81 -10.41 -14.15
CA MET A 32 20.09 -10.87 -12.94
C MET A 32 20.12 -9.84 -11.81
N VAL A 33 21.27 -9.19 -11.59
CA VAL A 33 21.45 -8.22 -10.50
C VAL A 33 20.59 -6.97 -10.72
N TYR A 34 20.49 -6.48 -11.96
CA TYR A 34 19.73 -5.25 -12.23
C TYR A 34 18.22 -5.39 -11.87
N PRO A 35 17.47 -6.40 -12.35
CA PRO A 35 16.08 -6.59 -11.95
C PRO A 35 15.90 -6.81 -10.44
N PHE A 36 16.84 -7.51 -9.79
CA PHE A 36 16.82 -7.69 -8.35
C PHE A 36 16.97 -6.35 -7.62
N MET A 37 17.93 -5.51 -8.03
CA MET A 37 18.11 -4.18 -7.47
C MET A 37 16.86 -3.32 -7.68
N VAL A 38 16.25 -3.34 -8.86
CA VAL A 38 15.00 -2.62 -9.14
C VAL A 38 13.84 -3.13 -8.26
N THR A 39 13.77 -4.44 -8.02
CA THR A 39 12.75 -5.01 -7.12
C THR A 39 13.00 -4.58 -5.66
N LEU A 40 14.26 -4.56 -5.25
CA LEU A 40 14.67 -4.11 -3.92
C LEU A 40 14.39 -2.62 -3.72
N THR A 41 14.67 -1.78 -4.71
CA THR A 41 14.38 -0.34 -4.61
C THR A 41 12.88 -0.07 -4.68
N GLY A 42 12.15 -0.76 -5.56
CA GLY A 42 10.71 -0.63 -5.65
C GLY A 42 9.97 -1.19 -4.42
N SER A 43 10.57 -2.11 -3.66
CA SER A 43 10.01 -2.56 -2.37
C SER A 43 9.92 -1.46 -1.31
N VAL A 44 10.78 -0.44 -1.42
CA VAL A 44 10.85 0.71 -0.50
C VAL A 44 10.38 2.00 -1.17
N SER A 45 9.74 1.93 -2.34
CA SER A 45 9.20 3.07 -3.08
C SER A 45 7.72 3.32 -2.75
N ASN A 46 7.13 4.36 -3.35
CA ASN A 46 5.70 4.67 -3.30
C ASN A 46 5.21 5.17 -4.68
N ALA A 47 3.99 5.69 -4.75
CA ALA A 47 3.38 6.16 -6.00
C ALA A 47 4.15 7.28 -6.75
N PHE A 48 5.13 7.92 -6.12
CA PHE A 48 5.96 8.94 -6.76
C PHE A 48 7.25 8.39 -7.38
N ASP A 49 7.92 7.44 -6.73
CA ASP A 49 9.24 6.96 -7.19
C ASP A 49 9.26 5.54 -7.74
N TYR A 50 8.13 4.82 -7.74
CA TYR A 50 8.06 3.43 -8.20
C TYR A 50 8.46 3.22 -9.67
N GLU A 51 7.88 3.97 -10.62
CA GLU A 51 8.15 3.76 -12.05
C GLU A 51 9.51 4.27 -12.52
N ARG A 52 10.24 5.01 -11.67
CA ARG A 52 11.60 5.44 -11.99
C ARG A 52 12.54 4.27 -12.21
N ARG A 53 12.26 3.12 -11.57
CA ARG A 53 13.05 1.88 -11.66
C ARG A 53 14.53 2.11 -11.44
N ASP A 54 14.86 3.04 -10.55
CA ASP A 54 16.24 3.32 -10.19
C ASP A 54 16.80 2.12 -9.42
N TRP A 55 17.97 1.64 -9.80
CA TRP A 55 18.71 0.59 -9.09
C TRP A 55 19.21 1.00 -7.68
N VAL A 56 19.17 2.30 -7.35
CA VAL A 56 19.47 2.81 -6.00
C VAL A 56 18.44 3.88 -5.62
N PRO A 57 17.82 3.81 -4.43
CA PRO A 57 16.78 4.76 -4.05
C PRO A 57 17.36 6.15 -3.78
N ARG A 58 16.92 7.15 -4.55
CA ARG A 58 17.49 8.50 -4.55
C ARG A 58 17.29 9.27 -3.24
N TRP A 59 16.15 9.06 -2.59
CA TRP A 59 15.82 9.66 -1.29
C TRP A 59 16.82 9.31 -0.16
N ILE A 60 17.74 8.37 -0.37
CA ILE A 60 18.85 8.12 0.57
C ILE A 60 19.75 9.36 0.69
N TRP A 61 20.04 10.05 -0.41
CA TRP A 61 20.90 11.26 -0.41
C TRP A 61 20.17 12.55 -0.76
N SER A 62 19.08 12.50 -1.52
CA SER A 62 18.30 13.69 -1.91
C SER A 62 17.26 14.03 -0.84
N ARG A 63 17.41 15.21 -0.22
CA ARG A 63 16.45 15.72 0.78
C ARG A 63 15.16 16.18 0.10
N GLU A 64 15.27 16.75 -1.09
CA GLU A 64 14.16 17.12 -1.96
C GLU A 64 13.27 15.91 -2.26
N ASP A 65 13.89 14.77 -2.60
CA ASP A 65 13.18 13.53 -2.91
C ASP A 65 12.46 12.99 -1.67
N ARG A 66 13.09 13.03 -0.49
CA ARG A 66 12.44 12.69 0.78
C ARG A 66 11.21 13.55 1.05
N PHE A 67 11.29 14.86 0.79
CA PHE A 67 10.16 15.77 0.98
C PHE A 67 9.00 15.43 0.03
N MET A 68 9.28 15.21 -1.26
CA MET A 68 8.27 14.81 -2.23
C MET A 68 7.59 13.49 -1.86
N ARG A 69 8.36 12.51 -1.38
CA ARG A 69 7.81 11.22 -0.92
C ARG A 69 6.89 11.37 0.29
N VAL A 70 7.19 12.30 1.21
CA VAL A 70 6.31 12.61 2.35
C VAL A 70 5.03 13.29 1.88
N LEU A 71 5.09 14.16 0.87
CA LEU A 71 3.91 14.81 0.31
C LEU A 71 2.93 13.80 -0.30
N VAL A 72 3.41 12.77 -0.99
CA VAL A 72 2.56 11.69 -1.53
C VAL A 72 1.71 11.05 -0.44
N THR A 73 2.29 10.81 0.74
CA THR A 73 1.56 10.20 1.87
C THR A 73 0.50 11.13 2.46
N HIS A 74 0.67 12.46 2.33
CA HIS A 74 -0.29 13.46 2.82
C HIS A 74 -1.29 13.93 1.75
N PHE A 75 -1.01 13.63 0.48
CA PHE A 75 -1.86 13.92 -0.66
C PHE A 75 -1.96 12.65 -1.52
N PRO A 76 -2.50 11.54 -1.00
CA PRO A 76 -2.51 10.25 -1.67
C PRO A 76 -3.25 10.30 -3.03
N PRO A 77 -2.77 9.59 -4.06
CA PRO A 77 -3.45 9.55 -5.37
C PRO A 77 -4.87 8.97 -5.30
N GLU A 78 -5.17 8.16 -4.29
CA GLU A 78 -6.49 7.59 -4.04
C GLU A 78 -7.53 8.66 -3.63
N HIS A 79 -7.07 9.81 -3.11
CA HIS A 79 -7.92 10.88 -2.63
C HIS A 79 -8.28 11.86 -3.75
N ARG A 80 -9.58 12.11 -3.93
CA ARG A 80 -10.06 12.95 -5.03
C ARG A 80 -9.55 14.39 -4.89
N GLY A 81 -8.87 14.86 -5.92
CA GLY A 81 -8.34 16.23 -5.93
C GLY A 81 -7.19 16.45 -4.94
N ALA A 82 -6.48 15.41 -4.49
CA ALA A 82 -5.33 15.54 -3.60
C ALA A 82 -4.28 16.55 -4.10
N LEU A 83 -3.88 16.46 -5.37
CA LEU A 83 -2.94 17.40 -5.97
C LEU A 83 -3.52 18.82 -6.11
N ARG A 84 -4.84 18.95 -6.34
CA ARG A 84 -5.49 20.27 -6.33
C ARG A 84 -5.43 20.91 -4.95
N GLN A 85 -5.69 20.14 -3.90
CA GLN A 85 -5.55 20.59 -2.52
C GLN A 85 -4.08 20.87 -2.16
N MET A 86 -3.12 20.13 -2.71
CA MET A 86 -1.69 20.41 -2.53
C MET A 86 -1.33 21.81 -3.06
N ARG A 87 -1.85 22.20 -4.23
CA ARG A 87 -1.64 23.53 -4.82
C ARG A 87 -2.19 24.66 -3.94
N MET A 88 -3.26 24.40 -3.19
CA MET A 88 -3.79 25.36 -2.22
C MET A 88 -2.79 25.58 -1.07
N TYR A 89 -2.07 24.53 -0.64
CA TYR A 89 -1.17 24.58 0.50
C TYR A 89 0.25 25.04 0.17
N PHE A 90 0.72 24.78 -1.04
CA PHE A 90 2.08 25.12 -1.45
C PHE A 90 2.11 25.99 -2.71
N GLU A 91 2.94 27.03 -2.67
CA GLU A 91 3.09 27.96 -3.78
C GLU A 91 3.94 27.39 -4.92
N GLY A 92 3.63 27.81 -6.15
CA GLY A 92 4.44 27.52 -7.33
C GLY A 92 4.46 26.07 -7.79
N VAL A 93 3.47 25.26 -7.37
CA VAL A 93 3.29 23.89 -7.88
C VAL A 93 2.96 23.97 -9.38
N PRO A 94 3.70 23.24 -10.25
CA PRO A 94 3.44 23.23 -11.69
C PRO A 94 2.02 22.76 -12.07
N GLU A 95 1.46 23.29 -13.15
CA GLU A 95 0.07 23.01 -13.57
C GLU A 95 -0.10 21.68 -14.31
N ASP A 96 0.95 21.25 -14.99
CA ASP A 96 1.07 19.98 -15.69
C ASP A 96 1.14 18.77 -14.74
N TRP A 97 1.41 19.00 -13.44
CA TRP A 97 1.42 17.97 -12.41
C TRP A 97 0.02 17.49 -12.07
N GLN A 98 -0.46 16.48 -12.79
CA GLN A 98 -1.80 15.89 -12.63
C GLN A 98 -1.79 14.53 -11.93
N MET A 99 -0.65 13.81 -11.96
CA MET A 99 -0.49 12.51 -11.32
C MET A 99 0.87 12.41 -10.63
N TRP A 100 0.92 11.79 -9.44
CA TRP A 100 2.17 11.58 -8.70
C TRP A 100 3.27 10.87 -9.51
N LEU A 101 2.85 9.95 -10.38
CA LEU A 101 3.74 9.29 -11.32
C LEU A 101 4.47 10.29 -12.25
N GLN A 102 3.73 11.24 -12.84
CA GLN A 102 4.31 12.27 -13.72
C GLN A 102 5.26 13.18 -12.96
N ILE A 103 4.90 13.56 -11.72
CA ILE A 103 5.75 14.36 -10.83
C ILE A 103 7.03 13.60 -10.50
N GLY A 104 6.91 12.28 -10.32
CA GLY A 104 8.01 11.34 -10.17
C GLY A 104 9.00 11.37 -11.33
N ASP A 105 8.48 11.28 -12.54
CA ASP A 105 9.30 11.25 -13.76
C ASP A 105 9.96 12.60 -14.07
N ASP A 106 9.30 13.73 -13.75
CA ASP A 106 9.90 15.07 -13.82
C ASP A 106 10.86 15.34 -12.64
N ARG A 107 12.03 14.71 -12.68
CA ARG A 107 13.06 14.87 -11.64
C ARG A 107 13.52 16.32 -11.47
N LYS A 108 13.73 17.03 -12.58
CA LYS A 108 14.28 18.39 -12.54
C LYS A 108 13.26 19.37 -11.96
N GLY A 109 12.00 19.31 -12.39
CA GLY A 109 10.95 20.16 -11.86
C GLY A 109 10.62 19.84 -10.41
N SER A 110 10.49 18.55 -10.06
CA SER A 110 10.20 18.14 -8.67
C SER A 110 11.30 18.56 -7.70
N ASP A 111 12.58 18.39 -8.05
CA ASP A 111 13.70 18.84 -7.24
C ASP A 111 13.76 20.38 -7.13
N ALA A 112 13.61 21.08 -8.25
CA ALA A 112 13.68 22.54 -8.25
C ALA A 112 12.58 23.15 -7.37
N TRP A 113 11.37 22.61 -7.46
CA TRP A 113 10.25 23.03 -6.64
C TRP A 113 10.44 22.67 -5.16
N ALA A 114 10.81 21.43 -4.86
CA ALA A 114 11.05 20.99 -3.48
C ALA A 114 12.18 21.78 -2.82
N ARG A 115 13.26 22.07 -3.55
CA ARG A 115 14.36 22.92 -3.07
C ARG A 115 13.89 24.32 -2.72
N LYS A 116 13.01 24.92 -3.54
CA LYS A 116 12.43 26.23 -3.24
C LYS A 116 11.63 26.20 -1.94
N GLN A 117 10.84 25.16 -1.71
CA GLN A 117 10.10 25.02 -0.44
C GLN A 117 11.04 24.80 0.76
N LEU A 118 12.06 23.94 0.61
CA LEU A 118 13.02 23.65 1.67
C LEU A 118 13.96 24.81 1.99
N ALA A 119 14.24 25.69 1.03
CA ALA A 119 15.05 26.90 1.24
C ALA A 119 14.41 27.86 2.25
N ARG A 120 13.07 27.87 2.36
CA ARG A 120 12.30 28.65 3.36
C ARG A 120 12.64 28.28 4.80
N LEU A 121 13.06 27.03 5.02
CA LEU A 121 13.51 26.55 6.34
C LEU A 121 14.98 26.92 6.64
N ALA A 122 15.75 27.30 5.62
CA ALA A 122 17.16 27.66 5.77
C ALA A 122 17.35 29.10 6.25
N ASP A 123 16.44 30.01 5.91
CA ASP A 123 16.40 31.36 6.45
C ASP A 123 15.89 31.34 7.91
N PRO A 124 16.69 31.77 8.91
CA PRO A 124 16.26 31.81 10.30
C PRO A 124 15.03 32.68 10.55
N ALA A 125 14.87 33.78 9.81
CA ALA A 125 13.73 34.69 9.97
C ALA A 125 12.44 34.03 9.46
N GLU A 126 12.46 33.51 8.23
CA GLU A 126 11.32 32.79 7.66
C GLU A 126 10.98 31.53 8.47
N ARG A 127 11.99 30.79 8.93
CA ARG A 127 11.79 29.62 9.79
C ARG A 127 11.03 29.95 11.07
N LYS A 128 11.30 31.09 11.71
CA LYS A 128 10.57 31.52 12.91
C LYS A 128 9.08 31.73 12.61
N HIS A 129 8.76 32.33 11.47
CA HIS A 129 7.38 32.51 11.03
C HIS A 129 6.68 31.17 10.73
N LEU A 130 7.39 30.24 10.07
CA LEU A 130 6.91 28.88 9.82
C LEU A 130 6.63 28.11 11.11
N GLU A 131 7.52 28.20 12.10
CA GLU A 131 7.34 27.56 13.40
C GLU A 131 6.17 28.16 14.18
N ALA A 132 5.96 29.48 14.12
CA ALA A 132 4.79 30.14 14.72
C ALA A 132 3.47 29.66 14.08
N MET A 133 3.39 29.64 12.75
CA MET A 133 2.23 29.10 12.02
C MET A 133 1.98 27.62 12.37
N THR A 134 3.04 26.83 12.52
CA THR A 134 2.95 25.41 12.86
C THR A 134 2.39 25.21 14.26
N ALA A 135 2.84 26.01 15.24
CA ALA A 135 2.34 25.95 16.62
C ALA A 135 0.85 26.29 16.69
N ASP A 136 0.44 27.32 15.95
CA ASP A 136 -0.94 27.80 15.94
C ASP A 136 -1.86 26.83 15.19
N TYR A 137 -1.40 26.28 14.07
CA TYR A 137 -2.10 25.19 13.38
C TYR A 137 -2.26 23.96 14.27
N SER A 138 -1.21 23.55 14.98
CA SER A 138 -1.26 22.40 15.87
C SER A 138 -2.25 22.61 17.02
N ALA A 139 -2.30 23.81 17.59
CA ALA A 139 -3.25 24.16 18.65
C ALA A 139 -4.68 24.16 18.12
N PHE A 140 -4.92 24.78 16.96
CA PHE A 140 -6.23 24.78 16.31
C PHE A 140 -6.73 23.36 15.99
N ASN A 141 -5.87 22.53 15.39
CA ASN A 141 -6.24 21.19 14.93
C ASN A 141 -6.42 20.18 16.07
N ALA A 142 -5.89 20.45 17.27
CA ALA A 142 -6.09 19.61 18.45
C ALA A 142 -7.58 19.54 18.82
N ASP A 143 -8.26 20.69 18.79
CA ASP A 143 -9.66 20.85 19.20
C ASP A 143 -10.65 20.91 18.03
N TRP A 144 -10.16 20.97 16.78
CA TRP A 144 -10.98 21.03 15.58
C TRP A 144 -11.98 19.87 15.47
N ASP A 145 -13.15 20.04 14.86
CA ASP A 145 -14.10 18.93 14.72
C ASP A 145 -13.57 17.85 13.74
N VAL A 146 -13.49 16.59 14.20
CA VAL A 146 -13.10 15.44 13.37
C VAL A 146 -14.05 15.21 12.20
N ARG A 147 -15.31 15.67 12.32
CA ARG A 147 -16.32 15.58 11.26
C ARG A 147 -16.03 16.53 10.11
N GLU A 148 -15.40 17.67 10.37
CA GLU A 148 -15.03 18.68 9.37
C GLU A 148 -13.53 18.60 9.02
N SER A 149 -12.96 17.41 9.15
CA SER A 149 -11.56 17.12 8.82
C SER A 149 -11.49 16.19 7.62
N VAL A 150 -10.61 16.48 6.68
CA VAL A 150 -10.17 15.52 5.67
C VAL A 150 -9.03 14.70 6.27
N LEU A 151 -9.17 13.38 6.18
CA LEU A 151 -8.11 12.46 6.54
C LEU A 151 -7.31 12.12 5.28
N ALA A 152 -6.06 12.56 5.21
CA ALA A 152 -5.11 11.89 4.33
C ALA A 152 -4.79 10.55 4.98
N TYR A 153 -5.32 9.47 4.42
CA TYR A 153 -5.10 8.13 4.97
C TYR A 153 -4.00 7.42 4.19
N ASP A 154 -3.30 6.56 4.90
CA ASP A 154 -2.42 5.58 4.29
C ASP A 154 -3.08 4.20 4.45
N GLN A 155 -3.32 3.57 3.31
CA GLN A 155 -4.06 2.31 3.21
C GLN A 155 -3.46 1.19 4.09
N ARG A 156 -2.16 1.28 4.41
CA ARG A 156 -1.46 0.34 5.30
C ARG A 156 -2.08 0.27 6.71
N TYR A 157 -2.80 1.31 7.16
CA TYR A 157 -3.35 1.40 8.53
C TYR A 157 -4.82 1.00 8.65
N VAL A 158 -5.53 0.87 7.53
CA VAL A 158 -6.96 0.52 7.50
C VAL A 158 -7.19 -0.88 8.06
N SER A 159 -6.48 -1.87 7.52
CA SER A 159 -6.63 -3.27 7.93
C SER A 159 -6.27 -3.50 9.42
N PRO A 160 -5.13 -2.97 9.94
CA PRO A 160 -4.82 -3.02 11.37
C PRO A 160 -5.89 -2.38 12.27
N PHE A 161 -6.44 -1.22 11.89
CA PHE A 161 -7.50 -0.55 12.65
C PHE A 161 -8.76 -1.42 12.72
N LEU A 162 -9.28 -1.88 11.58
CA LEU A 162 -10.49 -2.70 11.53
C LEU A 162 -10.32 -4.00 12.30
N ARG A 163 -9.14 -4.63 12.19
CA ARG A 163 -8.81 -5.84 12.97
C ARG A 163 -8.79 -5.56 14.47
N HIS A 164 -8.20 -4.46 14.92
CA HIS A 164 -8.21 -4.09 16.33
C HIS A 164 -9.63 -3.82 16.84
N ARG A 165 -10.44 -3.12 16.03
CA ARG A 165 -11.79 -2.70 16.36
C ARG A 165 -12.79 -3.86 16.43
N TYR A 166 -12.73 -4.78 15.48
CA TYR A 166 -13.71 -5.85 15.30
C TYR A 166 -13.23 -7.21 15.81
N LYS A 167 -11.92 -7.44 15.88
CA LYS A 167 -11.23 -8.70 16.23
C LYS A 167 -11.50 -9.87 15.28
N ASP A 168 -12.74 -10.01 14.82
CA ASP A 168 -13.24 -11.09 13.97
C ASP A 168 -13.90 -10.54 12.70
N LEU A 169 -13.67 -11.25 11.59
CA LEU A 169 -14.13 -10.85 10.26
C LEU A 169 -15.64 -11.04 10.08
N ALA A 170 -16.25 -12.06 10.70
CA ALA A 170 -17.69 -12.28 10.60
C ALA A 170 -18.46 -11.17 11.32
N THR A 171 -17.94 -10.69 12.45
CA THR A 171 -18.48 -9.52 13.16
C THR A 171 -18.42 -8.27 12.29
N PHE A 172 -17.29 -8.03 11.63
CA PHE A 172 -17.13 -6.91 10.70
C PHE A 172 -18.09 -7.02 9.50
N ASN A 173 -18.10 -8.15 8.80
CA ASN A 173 -18.96 -8.40 7.63
C ASN A 173 -20.44 -8.21 7.96
N LYS A 174 -20.89 -8.71 9.12
CA LYS A 174 -22.26 -8.51 9.59
C LYS A 174 -22.57 -7.03 9.85
N ARG A 175 -21.62 -6.29 10.40
CA ARG A 175 -21.81 -4.90 10.83
C ARG A 175 -21.71 -3.90 9.66
N TRP A 176 -20.88 -4.20 8.67
CA TRP A 176 -20.73 -3.39 7.45
C TRP A 176 -21.63 -3.83 6.29
N GLU A 177 -22.33 -4.94 6.46
CA GLU A 177 -23.16 -5.59 5.42
C GLU A 177 -22.36 -5.88 4.15
N VAL A 178 -21.14 -6.39 4.34
CA VAL A 178 -20.21 -6.76 3.27
C VAL A 178 -19.80 -8.22 3.41
N SER A 179 -19.32 -8.81 2.32
CA SER A 179 -18.80 -10.17 2.31
C SER A 179 -17.34 -10.16 1.85
N VAL A 180 -16.46 -9.57 2.65
CA VAL A 180 -15.01 -9.62 2.40
C VAL A 180 -14.38 -10.82 3.08
N ASP A 181 -13.32 -11.31 2.46
CA ASP A 181 -12.52 -12.42 2.96
C ASP A 181 -11.33 -11.97 3.81
N ASP A 182 -11.04 -10.66 3.80
CA ASP A 182 -10.02 -10.04 4.64
C ASP A 182 -10.24 -8.54 4.81
N PHE A 183 -9.76 -8.00 5.93
CA PHE A 183 -9.71 -6.56 6.17
C PHE A 183 -8.84 -5.80 5.17
N SER A 184 -7.85 -6.42 4.52
CA SER A 184 -7.03 -5.79 3.47
C SER A 184 -7.79 -5.50 2.19
N GLN A 185 -8.96 -6.09 1.98
CA GLN A 185 -9.82 -5.82 0.82
C GLN A 185 -10.58 -4.50 0.97
N ILE A 186 -10.67 -3.96 2.19
CA ILE A 186 -11.38 -2.74 2.48
C ILE A 186 -10.47 -1.55 2.23
N ASN A 187 -10.87 -0.66 1.32
CA ASN A 187 -10.20 0.62 1.13
C ASN A 187 -10.86 1.72 1.97
N ALA A 188 -10.07 2.69 2.45
CA ALA A 188 -10.67 3.81 3.17
C ALA A 188 -11.62 4.67 2.30
N SER A 189 -11.49 4.60 0.96
CA SER A 189 -12.44 5.22 0.03
C SER A 189 -13.85 4.61 0.09
N GLU A 190 -13.99 3.39 0.62
CA GLU A 190 -15.28 2.72 0.79
C GLU A 190 -16.00 3.18 2.08
N TRP A 191 -15.29 3.96 2.91
CA TRP A 191 -15.81 4.51 4.15
C TRP A 191 -16.60 5.74 3.73
N SER A 192 -17.91 5.64 3.84
CA SER A 192 -18.87 6.59 3.29
C SER A 192 -18.45 8.05 3.53
N GLY A 193 -18.20 8.77 2.43
CA GLY A 193 -18.08 10.23 2.32
C GLY A 193 -16.88 10.89 3.00
N GLU A 194 -16.02 11.53 2.21
CA GLU A 194 -15.19 12.61 2.73
C GLU A 194 -16.08 13.85 2.96
N PRO A 195 -16.14 14.38 4.18
CA PRO A 195 -16.97 15.52 4.50
C PRO A 195 -16.20 16.81 4.19
N ILE A 196 -16.58 17.48 3.10
CA ILE A 196 -16.93 18.92 3.04
C ILE A 196 -17.27 19.36 1.59
N ASP A 197 -16.87 18.54 0.60
CA ASP A 197 -17.08 18.73 -0.84
C ASP A 197 -18.31 17.99 -1.43
N GLN A 198 -18.82 16.94 -0.78
CA GLN A 198 -20.02 16.22 -1.23
C GLN A 198 -21.34 16.96 -0.95
N ALA A 199 -22.36 16.81 -1.80
CA ALA A 199 -23.64 17.51 -1.62
C ALA A 199 -24.47 16.99 -0.42
N SER A 200 -24.32 15.72 -0.03
CA SER A 200 -25.10 15.07 1.03
C SER A 200 -24.27 14.82 2.30
N TYR A 201 -24.94 14.82 3.46
CA TYR A 201 -24.36 14.40 4.73
C TYR A 201 -24.54 12.88 4.87
N VAL A 202 -23.47 12.14 5.14
CA VAL A 202 -23.61 10.73 5.51
C VAL A 202 -24.21 10.69 6.93
N PRO A 203 -25.34 10.00 7.17
CA PRO A 203 -25.96 9.98 8.49
C PRO A 203 -24.97 9.58 9.59
N LEU A 204 -24.99 10.23 10.75
CA LEU A 204 -24.18 9.82 11.91
C LEU A 204 -24.50 8.39 12.39
N ALA A 205 -25.69 7.88 12.04
CA ALA A 205 -26.09 6.50 12.32
C ALA A 205 -25.43 5.48 11.38
N ASP A 206 -24.87 5.92 10.24
CA ASP A 206 -24.16 5.05 9.30
C ASP A 206 -22.91 4.49 9.98
N VAL A 207 -22.82 3.17 9.98
CA VAL A 207 -21.78 2.43 10.68
C VAL A 207 -20.40 2.68 10.07
N ARG A 208 -20.30 2.79 8.74
CA ARG A 208 -19.03 3.00 8.04
C ARG A 208 -18.52 4.41 8.34
N TYR A 209 -19.41 5.39 8.42
CA TYR A 209 -19.06 6.75 8.81
C TYR A 209 -18.65 6.84 10.29
N GLN A 210 -19.31 6.10 11.19
CA GLN A 210 -18.88 6.02 12.59
C GLN A 210 -17.45 5.47 12.72
N ASP A 211 -17.14 4.38 11.99
CA ASP A 211 -15.80 3.81 11.98
C ASP A 211 -14.76 4.78 11.38
N LEU A 212 -15.14 5.57 10.35
CA LEU A 212 -14.31 6.66 9.85
C LEU A 212 -14.02 7.72 10.91
N LEU A 213 -15.02 8.15 11.66
CA LEU A 213 -14.84 9.13 12.73
C LEU A 213 -13.97 8.58 13.86
N ASP A 214 -14.13 7.31 14.22
CA ASP A 214 -13.30 6.65 15.23
C ASP A 214 -11.85 6.53 14.77
N PHE A 215 -11.62 6.15 13.51
CA PHE A 215 -10.29 6.11 12.92
C PHE A 215 -9.63 7.49 12.91
N ARG A 216 -10.36 8.55 12.57
CA ARG A 216 -9.88 9.93 12.67
C ARG A 216 -9.52 10.30 14.10
N ARG A 217 -10.35 9.95 15.08
CA ARG A 217 -10.05 10.22 16.50
C ARG A 217 -8.78 9.51 16.95
N ASP A 218 -8.59 8.26 16.56
CA ASP A 218 -7.40 7.52 16.92
C ASP A 218 -6.13 8.00 16.19
N TYR A 219 -6.27 8.47 14.95
CA TYR A 219 -5.22 9.21 14.24
C TYR A 219 -4.84 10.49 14.98
N ARG A 220 -5.83 11.32 15.36
CA ARG A 220 -5.57 12.55 16.12
C ARG A 220 -4.86 12.28 17.44
N ARG A 221 -5.27 11.21 18.13
CA ARG A 221 -4.67 10.76 19.40
C ARG A 221 -3.30 10.09 19.21
N ASN A 222 -2.82 9.96 17.98
CA ASN A 222 -1.56 9.30 17.62
C ASN A 222 -1.46 7.86 18.16
N ARG A 223 -2.60 7.15 18.29
CA ARG A 223 -2.65 5.80 18.90
C ARG A 223 -2.13 4.70 17.98
N PHE A 224 -2.12 4.92 16.66
CA PHE A 224 -1.70 3.93 15.67
C PHE A 224 -0.31 4.18 15.06
N HIS A 225 0.41 5.22 15.49
CA HIS A 225 1.71 5.56 14.90
C HIS A 225 2.83 5.67 15.94
N PRO A 226 3.85 4.79 15.88
CA PRO A 226 5.11 4.97 16.62
C PRO A 226 5.84 6.28 16.26
N TYR A 227 5.62 6.81 15.05
CA TYR A 227 6.36 7.94 14.47
C TYR A 227 5.72 9.32 14.67
N LEU A 228 4.45 9.35 15.06
CA LEU A 228 3.71 10.59 15.36
C LEU A 228 3.60 10.84 16.87
N LYS A 229 4.27 10.06 17.73
CA LYS A 229 4.40 10.40 19.15
C LYS A 229 4.93 11.84 19.27
N GLY A 230 4.05 12.78 19.61
CA GLY A 230 4.31 14.22 19.72
C GLY A 230 4.35 15.03 18.41
N ALA A 231 3.84 14.53 17.28
CA ALA A 231 3.64 15.33 16.07
C ALA A 231 2.22 15.94 16.08
N PRO A 232 2.00 17.13 15.51
CA PRO A 232 0.65 17.63 15.22
C PRO A 232 -0.11 16.57 14.42
N ALA A 233 -1.44 16.58 14.48
CA ALA A 233 -2.29 15.71 13.68
C ALA A 233 -2.23 16.05 12.18
N ALA A 234 -1.03 16.02 11.57
CA ALA A 234 -0.73 16.48 10.22
C ALA A 234 -1.37 15.60 9.11
N TYR A 235 -1.92 14.45 9.46
CA TYR A 235 -2.74 13.64 8.54
C TYR A 235 -4.22 14.04 8.54
N LEU A 236 -4.66 14.74 9.58
CA LEU A 236 -5.99 15.33 9.66
C LEU A 236 -5.86 16.80 9.34
N ARG A 237 -6.36 17.20 8.19
CA ARG A 237 -6.42 18.60 7.81
C ARG A 237 -7.86 19.09 7.90
N PRO A 238 -8.10 20.30 8.41
CA PRO A 238 -9.40 20.94 8.27
C PRO A 238 -9.82 20.95 6.80
N ALA A 239 -11.08 20.63 6.54
CA ALA A 239 -11.59 20.41 5.20
C ALA A 239 -11.82 21.75 4.48
N SER A 240 -10.75 22.39 4.01
CA SER A 240 -10.84 23.72 3.40
C SER A 240 -11.66 23.71 2.11
N LEU A 241 -12.50 24.75 1.91
CA LEU A 241 -13.32 24.96 0.70
C LEU A 241 -12.77 26.05 -0.22
N ARG A 242 -11.76 26.79 0.23
CA ARG A 242 -11.16 27.89 -0.51
C ARG A 242 -10.74 27.51 -1.94
N PHE A 243 -10.29 26.27 -2.15
CA PHE A 243 -9.90 25.79 -3.49
C PHE A 243 -11.07 25.83 -4.50
N LEU A 244 -12.33 25.64 -4.08
CA LEU A 244 -13.49 25.76 -4.96
C LEU A 244 -13.68 27.19 -5.45
N TRP A 245 -13.42 28.16 -4.58
CA TRP A 245 -13.47 29.57 -4.93
C TRP A 245 -12.33 29.95 -5.89
N GLU A 246 -11.11 29.47 -5.63
CA GLU A 246 -9.96 29.71 -6.51
C GLU A 246 -10.19 29.12 -7.91
N ASP A 247 -10.70 27.89 -8.00
CA ASP A 247 -11.05 27.24 -9.27
C ASP A 247 -12.16 28.00 -10.01
N TYR A 248 -13.19 28.48 -9.29
CA TYR A 248 -14.29 29.25 -9.88
C TYR A 248 -13.81 30.57 -10.47
N VAL A 249 -12.98 31.32 -9.73
CA VAL A 249 -12.40 32.58 -10.21
C VAL A 249 -11.50 32.33 -11.42
N ALA A 250 -10.71 31.25 -11.41
CA ALA A 250 -9.86 30.87 -12.55
C ALA A 250 -10.66 30.54 -13.82
N ALA A 251 -11.86 29.98 -13.68
CA ALA A 251 -12.72 29.65 -14.82
C ALA A 251 -13.56 30.84 -15.33
N ASN A 252 -13.94 31.78 -14.45
CA ASN A 252 -14.95 32.80 -14.75
C ASN A 252 -14.40 34.24 -14.82
N ALA A 253 -13.17 34.49 -14.37
CA ALA A 253 -12.57 35.82 -14.36
C ALA A 253 -11.38 35.91 -15.34
N THR A 254 -11.22 37.06 -16.00
CA THR A 254 -10.03 37.42 -16.79
C THR A 254 -8.86 37.87 -15.90
N VAL A 255 -8.74 37.28 -14.71
CA VAL A 255 -7.66 37.57 -13.76
C VAL A 255 -6.47 36.66 -14.10
N PRO A 256 -5.22 37.19 -14.16
CA PRO A 256 -4.04 36.35 -14.38
C PRO A 256 -3.99 35.21 -13.35
N GLN A 257 -3.80 33.96 -13.80
CA GLN A 257 -3.77 32.79 -12.92
C GLN A 257 -2.74 32.91 -11.78
N SER A 258 -1.63 33.62 -12.04
CA SER A 258 -0.61 33.92 -11.03
C SER A 258 -1.13 34.77 -9.86
N ALA A 259 -2.12 35.62 -10.10
CA ALA A 259 -2.77 36.44 -9.09
C ALA A 259 -3.91 35.70 -8.36
N ILE A 260 -4.47 34.63 -8.93
CA ILE A 260 -5.49 33.80 -8.28
C ILE A 260 -4.83 32.81 -7.30
N ARG A 261 -3.67 32.28 -7.69
CA ARG A 261 -2.96 31.24 -6.93
C ARG A 261 -1.98 31.79 -5.88
N ASN A 262 -1.97 33.11 -5.64
CA ASN A 262 -1.22 33.68 -4.52
C ASN A 262 -2.09 33.55 -3.24
N PRO A 263 -1.60 32.90 -2.17
CA PRO A 263 -2.34 32.76 -0.91
C PRO A 263 -2.84 34.07 -0.31
N GLN A 264 -2.20 35.20 -0.62
CA GLN A 264 -2.51 36.50 -0.03
C GLN A 264 -3.42 37.38 -0.91
N SER A 265 -3.70 36.99 -2.16
CA SER A 265 -4.37 37.86 -3.12
C SER A 265 -5.89 37.73 -3.13
N LEU A 266 -6.42 36.52 -2.88
CA LEU A 266 -7.86 36.26 -2.88
C LEU A 266 -8.38 36.04 -1.46
N PRO A 267 -9.26 36.92 -0.96
CA PRO A 267 -9.91 36.70 0.32
C PRO A 267 -11.01 35.63 0.20
N PHE A 268 -11.16 34.83 1.25
CA PHE A 268 -12.24 33.87 1.42
C PHE A 268 -12.68 33.84 2.89
N PRO A 269 -13.94 34.20 3.20
CA PRO A 269 -14.98 34.74 2.31
C PRO A 269 -14.64 36.13 1.74
N VAL A 270 -15.32 36.57 0.68
CA VAL A 270 -15.11 37.91 0.11
C VAL A 270 -15.69 39.00 1.04
N PRO A 271 -14.89 39.99 1.49
CA PRO A 271 -15.36 41.07 2.37
C PRO A 271 -16.43 41.96 1.72
N ALA A 272 -17.27 42.61 2.52
CA ALA A 272 -18.34 43.48 2.03
C ALA A 272 -17.82 44.74 1.30
N ASP A 273 -16.62 45.19 1.67
CA ASP A 273 -15.85 46.31 1.11
C ASP A 273 -15.02 45.91 -0.12
N ALA A 274 -15.09 44.65 -0.58
CA ALA A 274 -14.40 44.20 -1.78
C ALA A 274 -14.90 44.91 -3.06
N PRO A 275 -14.06 45.02 -4.11
CA PRO A 275 -14.44 45.66 -5.38
C PRO A 275 -15.74 45.07 -5.96
N PRO A 276 -16.62 45.89 -6.58
CA PRO A 276 -17.93 45.45 -7.07
C PRO A 276 -17.88 44.24 -8.01
N GLY A 277 -16.86 44.17 -8.88
CA GLY A 277 -16.66 43.03 -9.79
C GLY A 277 -16.34 41.72 -9.06
N LEU A 278 -15.53 41.76 -8.00
CA LEU A 278 -15.22 40.59 -7.19
C LEU A 278 -16.43 40.15 -6.36
N ARG A 279 -17.22 41.11 -5.86
CA ARG A 279 -18.46 40.85 -5.12
C ARG A 279 -19.53 40.21 -6.01
N ALA A 280 -19.67 40.65 -7.26
CA ALA A 280 -20.58 40.03 -8.22
C ALA A 280 -20.20 38.56 -8.52
N LEU A 281 -18.89 38.29 -8.72
CA LEU A 281 -18.38 36.93 -8.90
C LEU A 281 -18.63 36.06 -7.66
N TRP A 282 -18.44 36.62 -6.47
CA TRP A 282 -18.69 35.93 -5.20
C TRP A 282 -20.15 35.53 -5.03
N LEU A 283 -21.09 36.46 -5.28
CA LEU A 283 -22.53 36.17 -5.21
C LEU A 283 -22.93 35.08 -6.21
N LYS A 284 -22.38 35.13 -7.43
CA LYS A 284 -22.63 34.10 -8.44
C LYS A 284 -22.08 32.74 -8.01
N PHE A 285 -20.87 32.68 -7.46
CA PHE A 285 -20.28 31.47 -6.90
C PHE A 285 -21.13 30.88 -5.77
N LEU A 286 -21.60 31.71 -4.84
CA LEU A 286 -22.50 31.29 -3.76
C LEU A 286 -23.84 30.75 -4.28
N GLN A 287 -24.28 31.19 -5.45
CA GLN A 287 -25.51 30.72 -6.08
C GLN A 287 -25.33 29.39 -6.83
N THR A 288 -24.21 29.22 -7.54
CA THR A 288 -24.01 28.12 -8.50
C THR A 288 -23.19 26.96 -7.93
N ASP A 289 -22.03 27.23 -7.35
CA ASP A 289 -20.99 26.24 -7.07
C ASP A 289 -20.74 25.99 -5.58
N PHE A 290 -21.05 26.96 -4.71
CA PHE A 290 -20.83 26.79 -3.28
C PHE A 290 -21.80 25.75 -2.67
N PRO A 291 -21.32 24.80 -1.84
CA PRO A 291 -22.21 23.79 -1.27
C PRO A 291 -23.24 24.40 -0.32
N VAL A 292 -24.54 24.25 -0.65
CA VAL A 292 -25.66 24.87 0.09
C VAL A 292 -25.69 24.49 1.57
N ARG A 293 -25.18 23.31 1.91
CA ARG A 293 -25.07 22.81 3.30
C ARG A 293 -24.25 23.68 4.24
N HIS A 294 -23.38 24.54 3.70
CA HIS A 294 -22.51 25.43 4.48
C HIS A 294 -23.12 26.80 4.73
N PHE A 295 -24.35 27.02 4.25
CA PHE A 295 -25.13 28.19 4.63
C PHE A 295 -25.84 27.99 5.97
N GLY A 296 -25.92 29.08 6.73
CA GLY A 296 -26.90 29.31 7.77
C GLY A 296 -28.01 30.22 7.26
N ILE A 297 -29.19 30.08 7.84
CA ILE A 297 -30.35 30.92 7.56
C ILE A 297 -30.94 31.41 8.88
N GLU A 298 -31.46 32.63 8.88
CA GLU A 298 -32.24 33.14 10.01
C GLU A 298 -33.65 32.54 9.98
N VAL A 299 -34.11 31.93 11.07
CA VAL A 299 -35.45 31.33 11.11
C VAL A 299 -36.44 32.37 11.63
N THR A 300 -37.13 33.05 10.71
CA THR A 300 -38.23 33.95 11.05
C THR A 300 -39.58 33.21 10.95
N PRO A 301 -40.64 33.65 11.66
CA PRO A 301 -41.97 33.03 11.56
C PRO A 301 -42.50 33.00 10.12
N ALA A 302 -42.20 34.03 9.32
CA ALA A 302 -42.55 34.08 7.90
C ALA A 302 -41.81 33.03 7.07
N ARG A 303 -40.52 32.81 7.34
CA ARG A 303 -39.70 31.80 6.64
C ARG A 303 -40.09 30.38 7.05
N GLN A 304 -40.47 30.18 8.31
CA GLN A 304 -41.06 28.92 8.78
C GLN A 304 -42.37 28.61 8.04
N ALA A 305 -43.25 29.59 7.87
CA ALA A 305 -44.49 29.41 7.11
C ALA A 305 -44.21 29.10 5.62
N ALA A 306 -43.26 29.81 5.00
CA ALA A 306 -42.83 29.52 3.63
C ALA A 306 -42.27 28.10 3.47
N PHE A 307 -41.50 27.62 4.45
CA PHE A 307 -40.99 26.25 4.47
C PHE A 307 -42.13 25.23 4.59
N GLN A 308 -43.15 25.50 5.39
CA GLN A 308 -44.33 24.62 5.48
C GLN A 308 -45.10 24.56 4.16
N THR A 309 -45.32 25.71 3.50
CA THR A 309 -45.94 25.74 2.16
C THR A 309 -45.13 24.93 1.16
N PHE A 310 -43.80 25.10 1.16
CA PHE A 310 -42.90 24.32 0.31
C PHE A 310 -43.00 22.81 0.56
N LEU A 311 -43.11 22.40 1.84
CA LEU A 311 -43.32 20.99 2.19
C LEU A 311 -44.67 20.46 1.69
N GLN A 312 -45.74 21.26 1.79
CA GLN A 312 -47.09 20.88 1.33
C GLN A 312 -47.16 20.77 -0.21
N GLU A 313 -46.44 21.63 -0.93
CA GLU A 313 -46.36 21.55 -2.39
C GLU A 313 -45.52 20.36 -2.85
N ARG A 314 -44.45 20.05 -2.13
CA ARG A 314 -43.53 18.96 -2.46
C ARG A 314 -44.07 17.58 -2.10
N PHE A 315 -44.78 17.44 -0.97
CA PHE A 315 -45.25 16.17 -0.44
C PHE A 315 -46.78 16.09 -0.45
N ARG A 316 -47.32 15.04 -1.07
CA ARG A 316 -48.77 14.86 -1.26
C ARG A 316 -49.59 14.87 0.04
N ASN A 317 -49.05 14.31 1.12
CA ASN A 317 -49.68 14.29 2.43
C ASN A 317 -48.62 14.04 3.54
N LEU A 318 -49.02 14.27 4.79
CA LEU A 318 -48.14 14.14 5.95
C LEU A 318 -47.65 12.70 6.18
N SER A 319 -48.49 11.69 5.88
CA SER A 319 -48.11 10.28 5.98
C SER A 319 -46.96 9.93 5.02
N TYR A 320 -47.01 10.45 3.79
CA TYR A 320 -45.95 10.27 2.82
C TYR A 320 -44.66 11.00 3.23
N LEU A 321 -44.76 12.24 3.74
CA LEU A 321 -43.62 12.96 4.31
C LEU A 321 -42.97 12.15 5.44
N ASN A 322 -43.76 11.65 6.39
CA ASN A 322 -43.27 10.83 7.50
C ASN A 322 -42.56 9.56 7.01
N SER A 323 -43.08 8.93 5.95
CA SER A 323 -42.44 7.75 5.34
C SER A 323 -41.11 8.05 4.64
N VAL A 324 -40.98 9.22 4.01
CA VAL A 324 -39.78 9.60 3.24
C VAL A 324 -38.70 10.21 4.14
N LEU A 325 -39.11 11.01 5.12
CA LEU A 325 -38.21 11.72 6.03
C LEU A 325 -37.96 10.97 7.34
N GLU A 326 -38.53 9.78 7.50
CA GLU A 326 -38.44 8.96 8.72
C GLU A 326 -38.85 9.76 9.97
N THR A 327 -39.89 10.58 9.84
CA THR A 327 -40.42 11.42 10.92
C THR A 327 -41.75 10.86 11.44
N SER A 328 -42.15 11.30 12.65
CA SER A 328 -43.41 10.89 13.29
C SER A 328 -44.33 12.10 13.57
N ALA A 329 -44.22 13.13 12.73
CA ALA A 329 -44.97 14.36 12.92
C ALA A 329 -46.47 14.13 12.78
N THR A 330 -47.27 14.62 13.74
CA THR A 330 -48.74 14.52 13.69
C THR A 330 -49.39 15.71 12.99
N THR A 331 -48.67 16.83 12.93
CA THR A 331 -49.05 18.07 12.25
C THR A 331 -47.89 18.61 11.41
N TRP A 332 -48.18 19.42 10.38
CA TRP A 332 -47.14 20.09 9.58
C TRP A 332 -46.30 21.09 10.39
N ASP A 333 -46.85 21.57 11.51
CA ASP A 333 -46.18 22.51 12.41
C ASP A 333 -45.04 21.88 13.21
N GLU A 334 -45.05 20.57 13.39
CA GLU A 334 -43.97 19.84 14.07
C GLU A 334 -42.70 19.74 13.22
N VAL A 335 -42.77 19.97 11.90
CA VAL A 335 -41.60 19.98 11.02
C VAL A 335 -41.00 21.39 10.97
N THR A 336 -40.07 21.64 11.87
CA THR A 336 -39.44 22.97 12.03
C THR A 336 -38.25 23.16 11.09
N LEU A 337 -38.16 24.35 10.47
CA LEU A 337 -36.98 24.81 9.75
C LEU A 337 -35.84 25.07 10.74
N THR A 338 -34.69 24.44 10.50
CA THR A 338 -33.51 24.64 11.32
C THR A 338 -32.63 25.78 10.77
N PRO A 339 -31.95 26.57 11.63
CA PRO A 339 -31.05 27.64 11.18
C PRO A 339 -29.86 27.14 10.36
N THR A 340 -29.56 25.84 10.45
CA THR A 340 -28.47 25.22 9.73
C THR A 340 -28.91 23.88 9.15
N CYS A 341 -28.22 23.40 8.11
CA CYS A 341 -28.58 22.17 7.42
C CYS A 341 -28.66 20.98 8.42
N PRO A 342 -29.83 20.31 8.54
CA PRO A 342 -30.05 19.20 9.44
C PRO A 342 -29.43 17.89 8.90
N ASN A 343 -29.53 16.80 9.66
CA ASN A 343 -29.07 15.49 9.19
C ASN A 343 -30.01 14.91 8.12
N MET A 344 -29.50 13.98 7.31
CA MET A 344 -30.33 13.20 6.40
C MET A 344 -31.38 12.40 7.17
N PRO A 345 -32.59 12.21 6.61
CA PRO A 345 -33.01 12.55 5.24
C PRO A 345 -33.52 13.99 5.03
N LEU A 346 -33.79 14.76 6.09
CA LEU A 346 -34.35 16.13 6.01
C LEU A 346 -33.41 17.13 5.31
N ALA A 347 -32.09 16.89 5.34
CA ALA A 347 -31.08 17.76 4.74
C ALA A 347 -31.35 18.10 3.26
N THR A 348 -31.78 17.12 2.45
CA THR A 348 -32.03 17.35 1.01
C THR A 348 -33.16 18.35 0.79
N VAL A 349 -34.26 18.18 1.52
CA VAL A 349 -35.43 19.06 1.43
C VAL A 349 -35.08 20.47 1.91
N TRP A 350 -34.30 20.56 3.00
CA TRP A 350 -33.78 21.83 3.49
C TRP A 350 -32.90 22.53 2.47
N MET A 351 -31.96 21.81 1.82
CA MET A 351 -31.07 22.39 0.81
C MET A 351 -31.81 22.87 -0.43
N ASP A 352 -32.83 22.14 -0.88
CA ASP A 352 -33.65 22.54 -2.02
C ASP A 352 -34.47 23.80 -1.70
N PHE A 353 -35.08 23.87 -0.50
CA PHE A 353 -35.78 25.07 -0.04
C PHE A 353 -34.84 26.28 0.03
N VAL A 354 -33.66 26.13 0.61
CA VAL A 354 -32.68 27.23 0.67
C VAL A 354 -32.23 27.66 -0.73
N ARG A 355 -32.13 26.72 -1.68
CA ARG A 355 -31.75 27.02 -3.06
C ARG A 355 -32.83 27.79 -3.81
N SER A 356 -34.12 27.46 -3.63
CA SER A 356 -35.24 28.07 -4.37
C SER A 356 -35.81 29.32 -3.69
N GLU A 357 -36.04 29.28 -2.38
CA GLU A 357 -36.85 30.29 -1.67
C GLU A 357 -36.02 31.35 -0.92
N VAL A 358 -34.75 31.09 -0.62
CA VAL A 358 -33.92 32.00 0.18
C VAL A 358 -32.92 32.75 -0.71
N PRO A 359 -33.00 34.09 -0.86
CA PRO A 359 -32.01 34.88 -1.58
C PRO A 359 -30.59 34.68 -1.05
N VAL A 360 -29.57 34.75 -1.90
CA VAL A 360 -28.17 34.47 -1.53
C VAL A 360 -27.65 35.47 -0.48
N GLU A 361 -28.15 36.70 -0.53
CA GLU A 361 -27.79 37.81 0.36
C GLU A 361 -28.25 37.56 1.81
N GLU A 362 -29.30 36.76 2.00
CA GLU A 362 -29.87 36.42 3.30
C GLU A 362 -29.27 35.13 3.89
N ARG A 363 -28.35 34.49 3.16
CA ARG A 363 -27.63 33.28 3.59
C ARG A 363 -26.34 33.69 4.28
N SER A 364 -26.16 33.30 5.54
CA SER A 364 -24.88 33.46 6.24
C SER A 364 -23.98 32.26 5.97
N LEU A 365 -22.66 32.44 6.00
CA LEU A 365 -21.75 31.30 6.00
C LEU A 365 -21.66 30.72 7.41
N ARG A 366 -21.68 29.40 7.54
CA ARG A 366 -21.50 28.73 8.83
C ARG A 366 -20.15 29.07 9.44
N ASP A 367 -20.18 29.34 10.74
CA ASP A 367 -18.99 29.58 11.57
C ASP A 367 -18.05 28.37 11.67
N THR A 368 -18.55 27.18 11.33
CA THR A 368 -17.81 25.92 11.34
C THR A 368 -16.95 25.71 10.08
N LEU A 369 -16.91 26.67 9.15
CA LEU A 369 -15.98 26.61 8.03
C LEU A 369 -14.53 26.72 8.53
N PRO A 370 -13.61 25.84 8.11
CA PRO A 370 -12.21 25.83 8.57
C PRO A 370 -11.50 27.17 8.47
N GLU A 371 -11.69 27.90 7.38
CA GLU A 371 -11.03 29.18 7.13
C GLU A 371 -11.53 30.24 8.12
N LEU A 372 -12.86 30.37 8.28
CA LEU A 372 -13.46 31.30 9.23
C LEU A 372 -13.08 30.97 10.67
N ALA A 373 -13.10 29.68 11.03
CA ALA A 373 -12.74 29.25 12.37
C ALA A 373 -11.25 29.49 12.67
N PHE A 374 -10.35 29.21 11.73
CA PHE A 374 -8.93 29.50 11.90
C PHE A 374 -8.65 31.01 11.94
N GLN A 375 -9.35 31.80 11.12
CA GLN A 375 -9.25 33.27 11.14
C GLN A 375 -9.66 33.84 12.51
N ARG A 376 -10.75 33.34 13.11
CA ARG A 376 -11.16 33.72 14.47
C ARG A 376 -10.14 33.28 15.50
N PHE A 377 -9.70 32.03 15.45
CA PHE A 377 -8.67 31.51 16.35
C PHE A 377 -7.38 32.36 16.30
N ALA A 378 -6.90 32.70 15.10
CA ALA A 378 -5.72 33.52 14.92
C ALA A 378 -5.93 34.94 15.46
N LEU A 379 -7.11 35.54 15.25
CA LEU A 379 -7.46 36.85 15.77
C LEU A 379 -7.58 36.86 17.29
N GLU A 380 -8.17 35.83 17.90
CA GLU A 380 -8.27 35.70 19.35
C GLU A 380 -6.90 35.55 20.00
N ARG A 381 -6.02 34.77 19.37
CA ARG A 381 -4.66 34.49 19.85
C ARG A 381 -3.72 35.69 19.71
N HIS A 382 -3.72 36.37 18.57
CA HIS A 382 -2.80 37.48 18.27
C HIS A 382 -3.41 38.86 18.47
N ARG A 383 -4.71 38.95 18.80
CA ARG A 383 -5.49 40.18 19.07
C ARG A 383 -5.71 41.13 17.88
N SER A 384 -4.82 41.17 16.89
CA SER A 384 -4.91 42.09 15.75
C SER A 384 -4.33 41.53 14.46
N LEU A 385 -4.77 42.04 13.30
CA LEU A 385 -4.22 41.67 11.99
C LEU A 385 -2.73 42.03 11.86
N ALA A 386 -2.30 43.15 12.46
CA ALA A 386 -0.90 43.57 12.47
C ALA A 386 -0.01 42.55 13.20
N ALA A 387 -0.46 42.06 14.36
CA ALA A 387 0.25 41.03 15.11
C ALA A 387 0.28 39.68 14.38
N ILE A 388 -0.79 39.31 13.66
CA ILE A 388 -0.80 38.12 12.79
C ILE A 388 0.24 38.25 11.68
N ASN A 389 0.28 39.42 11.00
CA ASN A 389 1.24 39.71 9.95
C ASN A 389 2.69 39.66 10.47
N GLU A 390 2.95 40.19 11.66
CA GLU A 390 4.24 40.10 12.32
C GLU A 390 4.61 38.65 12.69
N ALA A 391 3.67 37.90 13.29
CA ALA A 391 3.91 36.52 13.70
C ALA A 391 4.18 35.59 12.52
N TYR A 392 3.39 35.71 11.45
CA TYR A 392 3.44 34.82 10.28
C TYR A 392 4.30 35.34 9.13
N GLY A 393 4.82 36.57 9.22
CA GLY A 393 5.62 37.18 8.16
C GLY A 393 4.80 37.51 6.90
N PHE A 394 3.48 37.66 7.04
CA PHE A 394 2.58 37.99 5.94
C PHE A 394 2.32 39.50 5.85
N LYS A 395 1.80 39.93 4.69
CA LYS A 395 1.36 41.30 4.44
C LYS A 395 -0.12 41.30 4.06
N LEU A 396 -0.95 40.70 4.90
CA LEU A 396 -2.39 40.61 4.69
C LEU A 396 -3.03 41.98 4.88
N THR A 397 -3.88 42.38 3.93
CA THR A 397 -4.72 43.58 4.00
C THR A 397 -6.06 43.31 4.67
N SER A 398 -6.50 42.05 4.69
CA SER A 398 -7.77 41.61 5.28
C SER A 398 -7.58 40.26 5.97
N LEU A 399 -8.31 40.04 7.06
CA LEU A 399 -8.27 38.76 7.80
C LEU A 399 -8.72 37.60 6.91
N GLN A 400 -9.63 37.84 5.96
CA GLN A 400 -10.17 36.84 5.05
C GLN A 400 -9.13 36.30 4.05
N GLN A 401 -7.97 36.96 3.91
CA GLN A 401 -6.85 36.42 3.13
C GLN A 401 -6.09 35.33 3.89
N LEU A 402 -6.22 35.27 5.22
CA LEU A 402 -5.57 34.25 6.03
C LEU A 402 -6.18 32.87 5.74
N ARG A 403 -5.33 31.95 5.31
CA ARG A 403 -5.64 30.54 5.11
C ARG A 403 -5.17 29.69 6.29
N VAL A 404 -5.67 28.46 6.37
CA VAL A 404 -5.16 27.43 7.30
C VAL A 404 -3.72 27.04 6.88
N PRO A 405 -2.69 27.21 7.73
CA PRO A 405 -1.29 27.04 7.34
C PRO A 405 -0.82 25.57 7.47
N PHE A 406 -1.54 24.67 6.81
CA PHE A 406 -1.21 23.24 6.81
C PHE A 406 0.10 22.93 6.06
N GLY A 407 0.35 23.59 4.92
CA GLY A 407 1.56 23.36 4.12
C GLY A 407 2.83 23.74 4.87
N GLU A 408 2.81 24.87 5.58
CA GLU A 408 3.87 25.32 6.47
C GLU A 408 4.08 24.34 7.63
N ALA A 409 2.99 23.90 8.27
CA ALA A 409 3.05 22.92 9.35
C ALA A 409 3.67 21.60 8.88
N LEU A 410 3.32 21.12 7.68
CA LEU A 410 3.89 19.91 7.09
C LEU A 410 5.37 20.09 6.78
N LEU A 411 5.78 21.24 6.26
CA LEU A 411 7.18 21.57 5.95
C LEU A 411 8.06 21.57 7.21
N VAL A 412 7.60 22.20 8.30
CA VAL A 412 8.31 22.19 9.59
C VAL A 412 8.32 20.79 10.19
N THR A 413 7.21 20.06 10.12
CA THR A 413 7.13 18.67 10.61
C THR A 413 8.10 17.76 9.87
N PHE A 414 8.22 17.90 8.54
CA PHE A 414 9.23 17.22 7.74
C PHE A 414 10.65 17.51 8.25
N ALA A 415 10.98 18.78 8.45
CA ALA A 415 12.30 19.20 8.90
C ALA A 415 12.67 18.64 10.28
N GLN A 416 11.70 18.57 11.21
CA GLN A 416 11.91 18.07 12.56
C GLN A 416 11.97 16.54 12.63
N ARG A 417 11.30 15.83 11.71
CA ARG A 417 11.11 14.36 11.77
C ARG A 417 11.65 13.59 10.57
N GLU A 418 12.56 14.18 9.80
CA GLU A 418 13.11 13.59 8.58
C GLU A 418 13.61 12.13 8.77
N ARG A 419 14.29 11.84 9.89
CA ARG A 419 14.75 10.47 10.22
C ARG A 419 13.61 9.48 10.45
N ALA A 420 12.52 9.93 11.06
CA ALA A 420 11.35 9.09 11.32
C ALA A 420 10.64 8.75 10.00
N PHE A 421 10.52 9.72 9.09
CA PHE A 421 10.00 9.47 7.74
C PHE A 421 10.87 8.46 6.98
N VAL A 422 12.19 8.61 7.01
CA VAL A 422 13.10 7.62 6.39
C VAL A 422 12.90 6.21 6.95
N ALA A 423 12.78 6.08 8.27
CA ALA A 423 12.53 4.78 8.89
C ALA A 423 11.18 4.17 8.48
N ASP A 424 10.14 4.98 8.32
CA ASP A 424 8.84 4.51 7.82
C ASP A 424 8.90 4.11 6.34
N LEU A 425 9.61 4.88 5.51
CA LEU A 425 9.80 4.56 4.09
C LEU A 425 10.56 3.24 3.88
N LEU A 426 11.49 2.91 4.78
CA LEU A 426 12.23 1.65 4.76
C LEU A 426 11.41 0.45 5.25
N ALA A 427 10.67 0.62 6.35
CA ALA A 427 10.04 -0.51 7.04
C ALA A 427 8.54 -0.67 6.73
N GLY A 428 7.85 0.39 6.32
CA GLY A 428 6.40 0.43 6.30
C GLY A 428 5.77 -0.55 5.32
N ASN A 429 6.31 -0.69 4.10
CA ASN A 429 5.82 -1.68 3.13
C ASN A 429 6.03 -3.12 3.64
N TYR A 430 7.20 -3.40 4.24
CA TYR A 430 7.51 -4.70 4.83
C TYR A 430 6.63 -5.03 6.04
N ARG A 431 6.27 -4.03 6.85
CA ARG A 431 5.31 -4.22 7.95
C ARG A 431 3.94 -4.62 7.41
N THR A 432 3.44 -3.97 6.37
CA THR A 432 2.18 -4.35 5.73
C THR A 432 2.21 -5.80 5.24
N VAL A 433 3.31 -6.21 4.60
CA VAL A 433 3.50 -7.59 4.14
C VAL A 433 3.52 -8.57 5.32
N PHE A 434 4.30 -8.26 6.37
CA PHE A 434 4.40 -9.11 7.56
C PHE A 434 3.05 -9.22 8.28
N ASP A 435 2.36 -8.10 8.46
CA ASP A 435 1.03 -8.05 9.05
C ASP A 435 0.03 -8.84 8.21
N TYR A 436 0.12 -8.79 6.88
CA TYR A 436 -0.74 -9.59 6.02
C TYR A 436 -0.45 -11.10 6.15
N LEU A 437 0.82 -11.51 6.14
CA LEU A 437 1.20 -12.92 6.13
C LEU A 437 1.05 -13.59 7.50
N VAL A 438 1.43 -12.91 8.59
CA VAL A 438 1.50 -13.49 9.94
C VAL A 438 0.12 -13.67 10.57
N HIS A 439 -0.80 -12.76 10.28
CA HIS A 439 -2.17 -12.86 10.81
C HIS A 439 -2.98 -13.98 10.13
N ARG A 440 -2.46 -14.60 9.06
CA ARG A 440 -2.97 -15.86 8.51
C ARG A 440 -2.43 -17.01 9.35
N GLY A 441 -3.04 -17.24 10.51
CA GLY A 441 -2.51 -18.11 11.57
C GLY A 441 -2.02 -19.51 11.13
N ARG A 442 -2.56 -20.09 10.05
CA ARG A 442 -2.12 -21.41 9.54
C ARG A 442 -1.11 -21.36 8.39
N ALA A 443 -0.85 -20.20 7.78
CA ALA A 443 0.00 -20.09 6.59
C ALA A 443 1.45 -20.52 6.85
N ILE A 444 2.05 -20.00 7.92
CA ILE A 444 3.41 -20.34 8.33
C ILE A 444 3.53 -21.82 8.71
N PRO A 445 2.70 -22.37 9.64
CA PRO A 445 2.82 -23.79 9.99
C PRO A 445 2.51 -24.72 8.83
N ASN A 446 1.55 -24.39 7.95
CA ASN A 446 1.30 -25.19 6.74
C ASN A 446 2.50 -25.23 5.81
N THR A 447 3.16 -24.08 5.61
CA THR A 447 4.41 -24.01 4.82
C THR A 447 5.50 -24.87 5.44
N ILE A 448 5.70 -24.77 6.75
CA ILE A 448 6.72 -25.56 7.47
C ILE A 448 6.44 -27.06 7.34
N ILE A 449 5.19 -27.48 7.54
CA ILE A 449 4.78 -28.89 7.42
C ILE A 449 4.97 -29.37 5.98
N LEU A 450 4.51 -28.60 5.01
CA LEU A 450 4.67 -28.93 3.58
C LEU A 450 6.13 -29.11 3.21
N VAL A 451 6.97 -28.13 3.56
CA VAL A 451 8.42 -28.17 3.27
C VAL A 451 9.07 -29.35 3.97
N ALA A 452 8.78 -29.59 5.25
CA ALA A 452 9.36 -30.71 5.99
C ALA A 452 8.99 -32.07 5.36
N LEU A 453 7.72 -32.26 4.99
CA LEU A 453 7.25 -33.48 4.33
C LEU A 453 7.87 -33.64 2.94
N ALA A 454 7.93 -32.57 2.14
CA ALA A 454 8.53 -32.58 0.81
C ALA A 454 10.02 -32.93 0.86
N LEU A 455 10.75 -32.35 1.82
CA LEU A 455 12.16 -32.66 2.04
C LEU A 455 12.35 -34.10 2.51
N LEU A 456 11.55 -34.55 3.47
CA LEU A 456 11.62 -35.92 3.99
C LEU A 456 11.41 -36.94 2.87
N ILE A 457 10.36 -36.76 2.06
CA ILE A 457 10.04 -37.66 0.96
C ILE A 457 11.12 -37.60 -0.12
N THR A 458 11.56 -36.41 -0.51
CA THR A 458 12.59 -36.26 -1.55
C THR A 458 13.91 -36.91 -1.15
N LEU A 459 14.34 -36.73 0.10
CA LEU A 459 15.62 -37.24 0.61
C LEU A 459 15.59 -38.71 1.03
N THR A 460 14.42 -39.35 0.99
CA THR A 460 14.27 -40.79 1.28
C THR A 460 13.98 -41.56 0.00
N VAL A 461 12.88 -41.25 -0.69
CA VAL A 461 12.39 -42.02 -1.85
C VAL A 461 13.40 -41.98 -3.00
N ASN A 462 13.86 -40.79 -3.40
CA ASN A 462 14.72 -40.66 -4.58
C ASN A 462 16.13 -41.25 -4.37
N PRO A 463 16.82 -41.02 -3.23
CA PRO A 463 18.10 -41.65 -2.96
C PRO A 463 18.01 -43.17 -2.83
N LEU A 464 16.95 -43.71 -2.20
CA LEU A 464 16.76 -45.16 -2.11
C LEU A 464 16.56 -45.80 -3.48
N ALA A 465 15.71 -45.20 -4.32
CA ALA A 465 15.48 -45.68 -5.68
C ALA A 465 16.77 -45.62 -6.52
N ALA A 466 17.48 -44.48 -6.49
CA ALA A 466 18.73 -44.31 -7.22
C ALA A 466 19.84 -45.26 -6.73
N TYR A 467 19.95 -45.45 -5.41
CA TYR A 467 20.91 -46.37 -4.81
C TYR A 467 20.63 -47.81 -5.26
N ALA A 468 19.37 -48.25 -5.21
CA ALA A 468 19.00 -49.60 -5.62
C ALA A 468 19.31 -49.86 -7.11
N LEU A 469 19.04 -48.87 -7.97
CA LEU A 469 19.33 -48.95 -9.41
C LEU A 469 20.83 -48.98 -9.71
N SER A 470 21.64 -48.25 -8.94
CA SER A 470 23.11 -48.23 -9.08
C SER A 470 23.76 -49.50 -8.52
N ARG A 471 23.44 -49.83 -7.25
CA ARG A 471 24.13 -50.84 -6.45
C ARG A 471 23.82 -52.27 -6.88
N PHE A 472 22.55 -52.59 -7.15
CA PHE A 472 22.12 -53.97 -7.43
C PHE A 472 22.14 -54.32 -8.92
N ARG A 473 22.45 -53.35 -9.80
CA ARG A 473 22.53 -53.54 -11.27
C ARG A 473 21.34 -54.35 -11.82
N LEU A 474 20.12 -53.94 -11.46
CA LEU A 474 18.90 -54.63 -11.89
C LEU A 474 18.87 -54.73 -13.42
N ARG A 475 18.42 -55.88 -13.96
CA ARG A 475 18.35 -56.11 -15.42
C ARG A 475 17.54 -55.04 -16.18
N SER A 476 16.57 -54.41 -15.50
CA SER A 476 15.70 -53.37 -16.06
C SER A 476 16.17 -51.94 -15.81
N THR A 477 17.35 -51.72 -15.22
CA THR A 477 17.84 -50.39 -14.83
C THR A 477 17.77 -49.37 -15.96
N GLU A 478 18.27 -49.71 -17.15
CA GLU A 478 18.24 -48.82 -18.31
C GLU A 478 16.81 -48.44 -18.72
N ARG A 479 15.87 -49.38 -18.67
CA ARG A 479 14.45 -49.11 -19.00
C ARG A 479 13.80 -48.18 -17.99
N ILE A 480 14.09 -48.38 -16.71
CA ILE A 480 13.58 -47.53 -15.62
C ILE A 480 14.15 -46.11 -15.76
N ILE A 481 15.43 -45.98 -16.09
CA ILE A 481 16.06 -44.67 -16.29
C ILE A 481 15.51 -43.96 -17.53
N VAL A 482 15.33 -44.67 -18.65
CA VAL A 482 14.67 -44.11 -19.84
C VAL A 482 13.25 -43.66 -19.52
N PHE A 483 12.49 -44.42 -18.71
CA PHE A 483 11.17 -44.00 -18.24
C PHE A 483 11.25 -42.73 -17.37
N CYS A 484 12.17 -42.65 -16.41
CA CYS A 484 12.40 -41.45 -15.61
C CYS A 484 12.70 -40.22 -16.48
N LEU A 485 13.55 -40.37 -17.51
CA LEU A 485 13.85 -39.30 -18.46
C LEU A 485 12.62 -38.91 -19.30
N ALA A 486 11.82 -39.89 -19.72
CA ALA A 486 10.60 -39.63 -20.48
C ALA A 486 9.58 -38.78 -19.69
N THR A 487 9.50 -38.94 -18.36
CA THR A 487 8.62 -38.09 -17.52
C THR A 487 9.01 -36.62 -17.54
N MET A 488 10.28 -36.30 -17.83
CA MET A 488 10.76 -34.91 -17.93
C MET A 488 10.35 -34.22 -19.24
N ALA A 489 9.94 -35.00 -20.25
CA ALA A 489 9.50 -34.45 -21.53
C ALA A 489 8.08 -33.87 -21.47
N PHE A 490 7.28 -34.26 -20.46
CA PHE A 490 5.90 -33.77 -20.30
C PHE A 490 5.87 -32.48 -19.48
N PRO A 491 5.23 -31.41 -19.98
CA PRO A 491 5.04 -30.18 -19.20
C PRO A 491 4.15 -30.44 -17.97
N ALA A 492 4.56 -29.96 -16.80
CA ALA A 492 3.81 -30.12 -15.55
C ALA A 492 2.36 -29.60 -15.64
N ALA A 493 2.13 -28.53 -16.42
CA ALA A 493 0.80 -27.97 -16.65
C ALA A 493 -0.18 -28.96 -17.31
N VAL A 494 0.31 -29.83 -18.21
CA VAL A 494 -0.53 -30.84 -18.89
C VAL A 494 -0.93 -31.94 -17.90
N ALA A 495 -0.07 -32.28 -16.96
CA ALA A 495 -0.34 -33.27 -15.91
C ALA A 495 -1.25 -32.74 -14.79
N ALA A 496 -1.49 -31.43 -14.71
CA ALA A 496 -2.25 -30.83 -13.62
C ALA A 496 -3.72 -31.28 -13.59
N ILE A 497 -4.42 -31.29 -14.73
CA ILE A 497 -5.84 -31.71 -14.78
C ILE A 497 -5.99 -33.20 -14.43
N PRO A 498 -5.26 -34.13 -15.07
CA PRO A 498 -5.34 -35.55 -14.69
C PRO A 498 -4.94 -35.80 -13.23
N GLY A 499 -3.90 -35.10 -12.74
CA GLY A 499 -3.46 -35.21 -11.36
C GLY A 499 -4.53 -34.73 -10.36
N PHE A 500 -5.21 -33.63 -10.66
CA PHE A 500 -6.32 -33.14 -9.84
C PHE A 500 -7.48 -34.15 -9.79
N LEU A 501 -7.88 -34.69 -10.95
CA LEU A 501 -8.94 -35.69 -11.02
C LEU A 501 -8.58 -36.94 -10.22
N LEU A 502 -7.34 -37.43 -10.36
CA LEU A 502 -6.86 -38.58 -9.59
C LEU A 502 -6.91 -38.32 -8.08
N LEU A 503 -6.42 -37.18 -7.60
CA LEU A 503 -6.44 -36.84 -6.17
C LEU A 503 -7.86 -36.64 -5.63
N ARG A 504 -8.76 -36.10 -6.45
CA ARG A 504 -10.19 -36.00 -6.14
C ARG A 504 -10.80 -37.38 -5.97
N ASP A 505 -10.56 -38.27 -6.92
CA ASP A 505 -11.12 -39.63 -6.91
C ASP A 505 -10.55 -40.47 -5.76
N LEU A 506 -9.32 -40.17 -5.33
CA LEU A 506 -8.69 -40.75 -4.12
C LEU A 506 -9.13 -40.07 -2.80
N GLY A 507 -9.92 -38.99 -2.85
CA GLY A 507 -10.35 -38.25 -1.66
C GLY A 507 -9.23 -37.51 -0.93
N LEU A 508 -8.13 -37.17 -1.62
CA LEU A 508 -6.94 -36.55 -1.03
C LEU A 508 -6.92 -35.03 -1.10
N LEU A 509 -7.91 -34.38 -1.74
CA LEU A 509 -7.98 -32.92 -1.84
C LEU A 509 -7.95 -32.24 -0.46
N ASN A 510 -7.42 -31.02 -0.39
CA ASN A 510 -7.24 -30.27 0.86
C ASN A 510 -6.39 -31.00 1.92
N THR A 511 -5.41 -31.81 1.50
CA THR A 511 -4.47 -32.47 2.42
C THR A 511 -3.02 -32.23 2.00
N PHE A 512 -2.07 -32.39 2.94
CA PHE A 512 -0.64 -32.35 2.59
C PHE A 512 -0.24 -33.50 1.65
N ALA A 513 -0.97 -34.62 1.65
CA ALA A 513 -0.72 -35.73 0.74
C ALA A 513 -0.94 -35.32 -0.73
N ALA A 514 -1.98 -34.53 -1.01
CA ALA A 514 -2.22 -33.98 -2.35
C ALA A 514 -1.09 -33.04 -2.82
N LEU A 515 -0.37 -32.40 -1.90
CA LEU A 515 0.73 -31.49 -2.23
C LEU A 515 2.06 -32.24 -2.45
N VAL A 516 2.31 -33.32 -1.72
CA VAL A 516 3.63 -33.97 -1.71
C VAL A 516 3.69 -35.26 -2.55
N LEU A 517 2.64 -36.08 -2.54
CA LEU A 517 2.66 -37.40 -3.20
C LEU A 517 2.90 -37.33 -4.72
N PRO A 518 2.29 -36.40 -5.48
CA PRO A 518 2.51 -36.35 -6.93
C PRO A 518 3.98 -36.15 -7.33
N GLY A 519 4.75 -35.44 -6.49
CA GLY A 519 6.17 -35.17 -6.70
C GLY A 519 7.13 -36.11 -5.95
N ALA A 520 6.61 -37.13 -5.24
CA ALA A 520 7.40 -37.95 -4.32
C ALA A 520 8.53 -38.72 -5.02
N ALA A 521 8.23 -39.32 -6.18
CA ALA A 521 9.19 -39.99 -7.04
C ALA A 521 9.53 -39.10 -8.22
N ASN A 522 10.69 -38.45 -8.17
CA ASN A 522 11.11 -37.50 -9.20
C ASN A 522 12.14 -38.15 -10.14
N GLY A 523 11.76 -38.32 -11.41
CA GLY A 523 12.61 -38.97 -12.42
C GLY A 523 13.96 -38.27 -12.62
N MET A 524 13.99 -36.94 -12.61
CA MET A 524 15.23 -36.15 -12.72
C MET A 524 16.14 -36.36 -11.51
N SER A 525 15.59 -36.31 -10.29
CA SER A 525 16.33 -36.56 -9.06
C SER A 525 16.92 -37.97 -9.02
N ILE A 526 16.14 -38.98 -9.38
CA ILE A 526 16.59 -40.39 -9.42
C ILE A 526 17.71 -40.56 -10.44
N PHE A 527 17.56 -40.00 -11.64
CA PHE A 527 18.58 -40.06 -12.69
C PHE A 527 19.90 -39.41 -12.24
N LEU A 528 19.84 -38.18 -11.70
CA LEU A 528 21.01 -37.47 -11.23
C LEU A 528 21.69 -38.21 -10.07
N LEU A 529 20.93 -38.65 -9.06
CA LEU A 529 21.47 -39.37 -7.91
C LEU A 529 22.12 -40.69 -8.34
N LYS A 530 21.54 -41.42 -9.30
CA LYS A 530 22.14 -42.64 -9.84
C LYS A 530 23.51 -42.35 -10.45
N GLY A 531 23.63 -41.32 -11.29
CA GLY A 531 24.91 -40.95 -11.89
C GLY A 531 26.00 -40.64 -10.85
N PHE A 532 25.62 -40.03 -9.72
CA PHE A 532 26.55 -39.81 -8.60
C PHE A 532 26.88 -41.09 -7.85
N PHE A 533 25.90 -41.96 -7.57
CA PHE A 533 26.17 -43.26 -6.94
C PHE A 533 27.08 -44.14 -7.80
N ASP A 534 26.88 -44.16 -9.13
CA ASP A 534 27.72 -44.89 -10.10
C ASP A 534 29.15 -44.34 -10.15
N SER A 535 29.37 -43.08 -9.78
CA SER A 535 30.71 -42.47 -9.78
C SER A 535 31.54 -42.84 -8.56
N LEU A 536 30.94 -43.45 -7.53
CA LEU A 536 31.64 -43.82 -6.31
C LEU A 536 32.59 -45.02 -6.55
N PRO A 537 33.80 -45.01 -5.97
CA PRO A 537 34.76 -46.10 -6.11
C PRO A 537 34.19 -47.43 -5.62
N GLN A 538 34.33 -48.49 -6.41
CA GLN A 538 33.77 -49.81 -6.07
C GLN A 538 34.49 -50.44 -4.87
N GLU A 539 35.76 -50.08 -4.67
CA GLU A 539 36.65 -50.59 -3.63
C GLU A 539 36.11 -50.27 -2.23
N LEU A 540 35.38 -49.16 -2.06
CA LEU A 540 34.74 -48.81 -0.78
C LEU A 540 33.64 -49.79 -0.40
N TYR A 541 32.91 -50.30 -1.39
CA TYR A 541 31.85 -51.29 -1.18
C TYR A 541 32.41 -52.68 -0.93
N GLU A 542 33.50 -53.04 -1.62
CA GLU A 542 34.21 -54.30 -1.43
C GLU A 542 34.85 -54.38 -0.04
N ALA A 543 35.48 -53.29 0.42
CA ALA A 543 36.01 -53.19 1.78
C ALA A 543 34.91 -53.36 2.85
N ALA A 544 33.77 -52.68 2.68
CA ALA A 544 32.65 -52.81 3.60
C ALA A 544 32.04 -54.22 3.64
N ALA A 545 32.05 -54.93 2.50
CA ALA A 545 31.60 -56.32 2.43
C ALA A 545 32.57 -57.26 3.16
N ILE A 546 33.88 -57.02 3.07
CA ILE A 546 34.90 -57.77 3.83
C ILE A 546 34.72 -57.55 5.35
N ASP A 547 34.39 -56.33 5.77
CA ASP A 547 34.08 -55.99 7.17
C ASP A 547 32.72 -56.53 7.66
N GLY A 548 31.95 -57.20 6.79
CA GLY A 548 30.64 -57.77 7.13
C GLY A 548 29.55 -56.72 7.38
N ALA A 549 29.71 -55.49 6.86
CA ALA A 549 28.75 -54.43 7.07
C ALA A 549 27.43 -54.74 6.32
N PRO A 550 26.26 -54.69 6.99
CA PRO A 550 24.96 -54.89 6.32
C PRO A 550 24.66 -53.73 5.37
N GLU A 551 23.88 -53.99 4.32
CA GLU A 551 23.66 -53.05 3.22
C GLU A 551 23.06 -51.70 3.65
N TYR A 552 22.19 -51.68 4.66
CA TYR A 552 21.67 -50.41 5.22
C TYR A 552 22.80 -49.57 5.85
N GLN A 553 23.78 -50.22 6.49
CA GLN A 553 24.94 -49.54 7.08
C GLN A 553 25.86 -49.00 5.98
N VAL A 554 26.05 -49.75 4.89
CA VAL A 554 26.77 -49.30 3.70
C VAL A 554 26.11 -48.05 3.11
N PHE A 555 24.78 -48.07 2.92
CA PHE A 555 24.02 -46.93 2.42
C PHE A 555 24.17 -45.68 3.31
N TRP A 556 23.91 -45.81 4.61
CA TRP A 556 23.89 -44.68 5.54
C TRP A 556 25.28 -44.14 5.91
N ARG A 557 26.28 -45.02 6.06
CA ARG A 557 27.62 -44.63 6.55
C ARG A 557 28.65 -44.39 5.45
N ILE A 558 28.45 -44.95 4.25
CA ILE A 558 29.41 -44.85 3.14
C ILE A 558 28.80 -44.05 2.00
N SER A 559 27.72 -44.54 1.39
CA SER A 559 27.19 -43.94 0.16
C SER A 559 26.62 -42.54 0.37
N LEU A 560 25.71 -42.37 1.35
CA LEU A 560 25.04 -41.07 1.60
C LEU A 560 26.00 -39.92 1.93
N PRO A 561 27.02 -40.08 2.81
CA PRO A 561 28.00 -39.04 3.08
C PRO A 561 28.80 -38.60 1.85
N LEU A 562 29.11 -39.53 0.94
CA LEU A 562 29.87 -39.26 -0.28
C LEU A 562 29.03 -38.53 -1.34
N VAL A 563 27.74 -38.83 -1.44
CA VAL A 563 26.81 -38.11 -2.33
C VAL A 563 26.15 -36.89 -1.70
N LYS A 564 26.59 -36.48 -0.51
CA LYS A 564 26.06 -35.30 0.21
C LYS A 564 25.96 -34.03 -0.66
N PRO A 565 26.90 -33.72 -1.57
CA PRO A 565 26.77 -32.55 -2.44
C PRO A 565 25.55 -32.57 -3.37
N ILE A 566 25.28 -33.70 -4.02
CA ILE A 566 24.09 -33.83 -4.90
C ILE A 566 22.79 -33.95 -4.10
N LEU A 567 22.85 -34.50 -2.88
CA LEU A 567 21.71 -34.46 -1.94
C LEU A 567 21.38 -33.03 -1.52
N ALA A 568 22.38 -32.18 -1.31
CA ALA A 568 22.17 -30.76 -0.99
C ALA A 568 21.50 -30.01 -2.16
N VAL A 569 21.86 -30.33 -3.41
CA VAL A 569 21.18 -29.79 -4.60
C VAL A 569 19.72 -30.26 -4.65
N ASN A 570 19.46 -31.56 -4.45
CA ASN A 570 18.09 -32.09 -4.41
C ASN A 570 17.26 -31.48 -3.28
N MET A 571 17.83 -31.34 -2.07
CA MET A 571 17.21 -30.69 -0.93
C MET A 571 16.84 -29.25 -1.27
N LEU A 572 17.77 -28.48 -1.84
CA LEU A 572 17.53 -27.10 -2.23
C LEU A 572 16.40 -27.00 -3.25
N ASN A 573 16.40 -27.84 -4.29
CA ASN A 573 15.35 -27.86 -5.30
C ASN A 573 13.99 -28.22 -4.71
N ALA A 574 13.93 -29.23 -3.83
CA ALA A 574 12.69 -29.62 -3.16
C ALA A 574 12.18 -28.53 -2.20
N PHE A 575 13.07 -27.85 -1.49
CA PHE A 575 12.71 -26.69 -0.66
C PHE A 575 12.10 -25.59 -1.53
N ILE A 576 12.78 -25.19 -2.61
CA ILE A 576 12.30 -24.13 -3.52
C ILE A 576 10.93 -24.50 -4.10
N ALA A 577 10.76 -25.73 -4.59
CA ALA A 577 9.51 -26.20 -5.16
C ALA A 577 8.36 -26.19 -4.14
N ALA A 578 8.59 -26.70 -2.93
CA ALA A 578 7.58 -26.74 -1.88
C ALA A 578 7.25 -25.34 -1.32
N TYR A 579 8.27 -24.50 -1.14
CA TYR A 579 8.12 -23.16 -0.56
C TYR A 579 7.47 -22.17 -1.52
N ASN A 580 7.77 -22.24 -2.82
CA ASN A 580 7.19 -21.34 -3.84
C ASN A 580 5.97 -21.93 -4.57
N GLY A 581 5.61 -23.19 -4.29
CA GLY A 581 4.57 -23.92 -5.02
C GLY A 581 3.15 -23.45 -4.72
N TRP A 582 2.73 -22.31 -5.28
CA TRP A 582 1.38 -21.77 -5.12
C TRP A 582 0.40 -22.31 -6.17
N GLU A 583 0.84 -22.51 -7.41
CA GLU A 583 -0.03 -22.90 -8.55
C GLU A 583 -0.73 -24.24 -8.32
N TRP A 584 0.04 -25.27 -7.96
CA TRP A 584 -0.53 -26.57 -7.65
C TRP A 584 -1.38 -26.49 -6.38
N ALA A 585 -0.89 -25.80 -5.35
CA ALA A 585 -1.56 -25.73 -4.06
C ALA A 585 -2.94 -25.08 -4.14
N ILE A 586 -3.12 -24.01 -4.93
CA ILE A 586 -4.42 -23.36 -5.07
C ILE A 586 -5.44 -24.24 -5.83
N ILE A 587 -4.97 -25.13 -6.71
CA ILE A 587 -5.82 -26.07 -7.45
C ILE A 587 -6.33 -27.19 -6.54
N VAL A 588 -5.45 -27.82 -5.74
CA VAL A 588 -5.80 -29.00 -4.92
C VAL A 588 -6.24 -28.68 -3.49
N CYS A 589 -5.89 -27.49 -2.97
CA CYS A 589 -6.28 -27.02 -1.64
C CYS A 589 -7.18 -25.77 -1.76
N GLN A 590 -8.48 -26.01 -1.96
CA GLN A 590 -9.49 -24.95 -2.02
C GLN A 590 -9.82 -24.38 -0.63
N ASP A 591 -9.66 -25.16 0.45
CA ASP A 591 -9.83 -24.67 1.82
C ASP A 591 -8.65 -23.75 2.21
N LYS A 592 -8.96 -22.48 2.50
CA LYS A 592 -8.01 -21.46 2.97
C LYS A 592 -7.23 -21.89 4.22
N LYS A 593 -7.76 -22.83 5.02
CA LYS A 593 -7.06 -23.39 6.19
C LYS A 593 -5.81 -24.20 5.81
N MET A 594 -5.72 -24.68 4.57
CA MET A 594 -4.59 -25.43 4.02
C MET A 594 -3.61 -24.56 3.21
N TRP A 595 -3.93 -23.29 2.98
CA TRP A 595 -3.10 -22.42 2.18
C TRP A 595 -1.73 -22.18 2.85
N THR A 596 -0.69 -22.21 2.02
CA THR A 596 0.70 -21.94 2.39
C THR A 596 1.01 -20.46 2.22
N VAL A 597 2.19 -20.03 2.66
CA VAL A 597 2.70 -18.66 2.46
C VAL A 597 2.74 -18.31 0.97
N ALA A 598 3.09 -19.26 0.10
CA ALA A 598 3.10 -19.04 -1.35
C ALA A 598 1.71 -18.67 -1.89
N VAL A 599 0.67 -19.40 -1.50
CA VAL A 599 -0.71 -19.16 -1.92
C VAL A 599 -1.21 -17.82 -1.37
N TRP A 600 -0.92 -17.51 -0.10
CA TRP A 600 -1.28 -16.22 0.48
C TRP A 600 -0.52 -15.06 -0.16
N THR A 601 0.74 -15.25 -0.57
CA THR A 601 1.52 -14.23 -1.29
C THR A 601 0.94 -14.00 -2.69
N TYR A 602 0.47 -15.04 -3.37
CA TYR A 602 -0.27 -14.89 -4.62
C TYR A 602 -1.60 -14.14 -4.41
N GLN A 603 -2.37 -14.48 -3.37
CA GLN A 603 -3.60 -13.78 -3.03
C GLN A 603 -3.36 -12.31 -2.67
N PHE A 604 -2.23 -12.02 -2.00
CA PHE A 604 -1.79 -10.66 -1.69
C PHE A 604 -1.60 -9.83 -2.95
N TYR A 605 -0.92 -10.40 -3.95
CA TYR A 605 -0.73 -9.76 -5.25
C TYR A 605 -2.07 -9.43 -5.94
N GLN A 606 -3.03 -10.37 -5.91
CA GLN A 606 -4.35 -10.14 -6.49
C GLN A 606 -5.14 -9.04 -5.76
N THR A 607 -4.93 -8.88 -4.45
CA THR A 607 -5.69 -7.92 -3.63
C THR A 607 -5.07 -6.52 -3.65
N LEU A 608 -3.73 -6.42 -3.67
CA LEU A 608 -2.97 -5.16 -3.59
C LEU A 608 -2.26 -4.80 -4.90
N GLY A 609 -2.75 -5.31 -6.03
CA GLY A 609 -2.17 -5.04 -7.35
C GLY A 609 -2.13 -3.54 -7.73
N SER A 610 -2.99 -2.72 -7.12
CA SER A 610 -2.96 -1.25 -7.26
C SER A 610 -1.77 -0.57 -6.56
N GLN A 611 -1.07 -1.29 -5.68
CA GLN A 611 0.07 -0.79 -4.89
C GLN A 611 1.32 -1.67 -5.16
N PRO A 612 1.92 -1.55 -6.35
CA PRO A 612 2.94 -2.48 -6.80
C PRO A 612 4.25 -2.42 -5.99
N TYR A 613 4.52 -1.31 -5.31
CA TYR A 613 5.64 -1.17 -4.37
C TYR A 613 5.50 -2.08 -3.13
N ILE A 614 4.27 -2.31 -2.64
CA ILE A 614 4.04 -3.26 -1.53
C ILE A 614 4.19 -4.71 -2.03
N VAL A 615 3.73 -4.99 -3.26
CA VAL A 615 3.94 -6.29 -3.92
C VAL A 615 5.43 -6.62 -4.05
N MET A 616 6.26 -5.65 -4.47
CA MET A 616 7.71 -5.84 -4.53
C MET A 616 8.30 -6.16 -3.16
N ALA A 617 7.84 -5.50 -2.09
CA ALA A 617 8.23 -5.85 -0.72
C ALA A 617 7.85 -7.29 -0.35
N ALA A 618 6.68 -7.77 -0.80
CA ALA A 618 6.27 -9.16 -0.59
C ALA A 618 7.20 -10.14 -1.31
N PHE A 619 7.62 -9.84 -2.55
CA PHE A 619 8.57 -10.70 -3.28
C PHE A 619 9.95 -10.75 -2.61
N ILE A 620 10.48 -9.62 -2.17
CA ILE A 620 11.75 -9.60 -1.42
C ILE A 620 11.60 -10.40 -0.13
N ALA A 621 10.58 -10.11 0.67
CA ALA A 621 10.29 -10.80 1.93
C ALA A 621 10.17 -12.32 1.75
N ASN A 622 9.42 -12.76 0.74
CA ASN A 622 9.23 -14.18 0.45
C ASN A 622 10.50 -14.86 -0.09
N SER A 623 11.43 -14.11 -0.70
CA SER A 623 12.69 -14.66 -1.21
C SER A 623 13.75 -14.90 -0.14
N LEU A 624 13.66 -14.22 1.02
CA LEU A 624 14.65 -14.33 2.10
C LEU A 624 14.85 -15.77 2.62
N PRO A 625 13.79 -16.56 2.93
CA PRO A 625 13.98 -17.94 3.38
C PRO A 625 14.71 -18.82 2.37
N VAL A 626 14.41 -18.67 1.08
CA VAL A 626 15.09 -19.38 -0.01
C VAL A 626 16.58 -19.00 -0.05
N LEU A 627 16.90 -17.72 0.07
CA LEU A 627 18.28 -17.24 0.12
C LEU A 627 19.04 -17.81 1.33
N ILE A 628 18.42 -17.85 2.50
CA ILE A 628 19.03 -18.41 3.72
C ILE A 628 19.36 -19.89 3.54
N VAL A 629 18.41 -20.68 3.01
CA VAL A 629 18.63 -22.11 2.74
C VAL A 629 19.72 -22.31 1.68
N PHE A 630 19.72 -21.50 0.63
CA PHE A 630 20.78 -21.53 -0.39
C PHE A 630 22.16 -21.27 0.22
N LEU A 631 22.32 -20.22 1.03
CA LEU A 631 23.59 -19.88 1.68
C LEU A 631 24.06 -20.99 2.63
N ALA A 632 23.13 -21.67 3.31
CA ALA A 632 23.42 -22.83 4.15
C ALA A 632 23.93 -24.03 3.31
N CYS A 633 23.34 -24.28 2.13
CA CYS A 633 23.72 -25.38 1.24
C CYS A 633 24.98 -25.09 0.40
N GLN A 634 25.30 -23.82 0.12
CA GLN A 634 26.33 -23.40 -0.83
C GLN A 634 27.70 -24.05 -0.59
N LYS A 635 28.16 -24.09 0.67
CA LYS A 635 29.46 -24.69 1.03
C LYS A 635 29.51 -26.20 0.72
N ILE A 636 28.39 -26.90 0.85
CA ILE A 636 28.29 -28.35 0.60
C ILE A 636 28.29 -28.63 -0.90
N ILE A 637 27.54 -27.83 -1.66
CA ILE A 637 27.44 -27.95 -3.13
C ILE A 637 28.82 -27.75 -3.77
N LEU A 638 29.57 -26.73 -3.33
CA LEU A 638 30.90 -26.42 -3.88
C LEU A 638 31.93 -27.55 -3.68
N ARG A 639 31.82 -28.33 -2.60
CA ARG A 639 32.72 -29.48 -2.34
C ARG A 639 32.50 -30.63 -3.33
N GLY A 640 31.28 -30.82 -3.83
CA GLY A 640 30.96 -31.90 -4.78
C GLY A 640 31.50 -31.70 -6.18
N ILE A 641 31.74 -30.45 -6.58
CA ILE A 641 32.31 -30.11 -7.90
C ILE A 641 33.78 -30.56 -7.99
N ILE A 642 34.45 -30.76 -6.85
CA ILE A 642 35.88 -31.06 -6.76
C ILE A 642 36.17 -32.58 -6.79
N LEU A 643 35.26 -33.41 -6.29
CA LEU A 643 35.44 -34.88 -6.22
C LEU A 643 35.69 -35.57 -7.58
N PRO A 644 35.10 -35.15 -8.73
CA PRO A 644 35.40 -35.75 -10.02
C PRO A 644 36.82 -35.46 -10.55
N GLN A 645 37.61 -34.60 -9.88
CA GLN A 645 38.95 -34.21 -10.33
C GLN A 645 40.08 -35.07 -9.73
N MET A 646 39.77 -35.87 -8.71
CA MET A 646 40.73 -36.81 -8.12
C MET A 646 40.46 -38.20 -8.70
N LYS A 647 40.88 -38.41 -9.94
CA LYS A 647 41.10 -39.74 -10.52
C LYS A 647 42.53 -39.83 -11.00
#